data_AF-A0A554K267-F1
#
_entry.id   AF-A0A554K267-F1
#
_cell.length_a   1.000
_cell.length_b   1.000
_cell.length_c   1.000
_cell.angle_alpha   90.00
_cell.angle_beta   90.00
_cell.angle_gamma   90.00
#
_symmetry.space_group_name_H-M   'P 1'
#
loop_
_entity.id
_entity.type
_entity.pdbx_description
1 polymer ?
#
loop_
_entity_poly.entity_id
_entity_poly.type
_entity_poly.pdbx_seq_one_letter_code
_entity_poly.pdbx_strand_id
1 'polypeptide(L)'
;MRQFFTKISLTIAVFSLFIGLAGVAYGAEEPAEVSGVCSVRNTFVNAPTFYLPDVGVGYAKKAIPGVNTISELRRACTAEIYQELLRRYCAQNSKPPGRGVITYKEDGKIDSVASSVFGSVPVNCPAPDVPFPIDSFPIRSLGNCGNREECQNYCSIPANFDKCLEFATLSNLPVEEVPIDEEVSTVSFPIPELGNCGSEKECHDYCEDLEHASACIAYARANNLLSEEEEKTLEEFSDVIENGGPGGCKTEESCGAYCEDTANLKECLGFVKKHKLLTDDEIKEVEEVVEAIEKGDAPGGCKDEISCQNYCEDTDNVGECADFADEFDLVTSDELEEMRKMAAAKEAGVSFPGNCADKESCLQYCDNSAHQLECIEFAQAAGLIKEEDNEAISKIIPYLKQGGKLPGGCTTKESCDAYCESDSNTNECMDFAVEAGFMNKEEADIIKKVGGKGPGNCKSREACDNYCKNEEHVDECIEFGVRAGFISPEDAEMAKKFGISSGPGDCKSKTECQSFCTLSENQQTCSNWAKEHGMDTGGPDGADGGAGFSGPGGCKNKEECTVYCTANQEDEECKKMIQDYGGQGEPGGQAGPGGDQSQIPQGYSSWQEFCMAQVGDPRCSAYNPQAPPSGDSGPPQGDGGQSQIPQGYSSWEEFCRAQPNDSRCTAYKPQTSPSGGGGDQSGIPQGYSSWSEFCQANYSDSRCTQPQQYPLLLQYQPFAAILNFLFGR
;
A
#
# COMPACT_ATOMS: atom_id res chain seq x y z
N MET A 1 82.79 19.76 -2.27
CA MET A 1 82.59 18.62 -1.33
C MET A 1 82.58 19.04 0.14
N ARG A 2 83.60 19.72 0.69
CA ARG A 2 83.60 20.13 2.11
C ARG A 2 82.40 21.03 2.49
N GLN A 3 82.04 22.01 1.66
CA GLN A 3 80.83 22.84 1.86
C GLN A 3 79.50 22.09 1.62
N PHE A 4 79.54 20.95 0.92
CA PHE A 4 78.36 20.11 0.70
C PHE A 4 78.06 19.27 1.95
N PHE A 5 79.11 18.75 2.60
CA PHE A 5 78.98 17.99 3.85
C PHE A 5 78.66 18.86 5.08
N THR A 6 79.10 20.13 5.12
CA THR A 6 78.73 21.05 6.21
C THR A 6 77.26 21.49 6.14
N LYS A 7 76.71 21.63 4.92
CA LYS A 7 75.26 21.90 4.74
C LYS A 7 74.41 20.69 5.12
N ILE A 8 74.83 19.47 4.76
CA ILE A 8 74.11 18.25 5.13
C ILE A 8 74.11 18.03 6.65
N SER A 9 75.23 18.28 7.35
CA SER A 9 75.29 18.08 8.81
C SER A 9 74.48 19.12 9.58
N LEU A 10 74.37 20.36 9.09
CA LEU A 10 73.54 21.39 9.71
C LEU A 10 72.05 21.15 9.45
N THR A 11 71.69 20.65 8.26
CA THR A 11 70.31 20.27 7.96
C THR A 11 69.88 19.06 8.78
N ILE A 12 70.74 18.05 8.99
CA ILE A 12 70.42 16.87 9.82
C ILE A 12 70.29 17.24 11.31
N ALA A 13 71.11 18.17 11.82
CA ALA A 13 71.02 18.63 13.21
C ALA A 13 69.77 19.48 13.47
N VAL A 14 69.35 20.32 12.51
CA VAL A 14 68.10 21.09 12.61
C VAL A 14 66.89 20.17 12.44
N PHE A 15 66.93 19.18 11.55
CA PHE A 15 65.85 18.18 11.42
C PHE A 15 65.70 17.32 12.68
N SER A 16 66.80 16.99 13.36
CA SER A 16 66.77 16.22 14.62
C SER A 16 66.24 17.04 15.80
N LEU A 17 66.43 18.37 15.81
CA LEU A 17 65.86 19.25 16.83
C LEU A 17 64.35 19.51 16.62
N PHE A 18 63.88 19.49 15.35
CA PHE A 18 62.46 19.62 15.02
C PHE A 18 61.64 18.33 15.30
N ILE A 19 62.25 17.15 15.18
CA ILE A 19 61.59 15.89 15.56
C ILE A 19 61.50 15.75 17.10
N GLY A 20 62.40 16.38 17.85
CA GLY A 20 62.41 16.33 19.32
C GLY A 20 61.40 17.22 20.05
N LEU A 21 60.72 18.16 19.37
CA LEU A 21 59.78 19.11 19.98
C LEU A 21 58.34 19.03 19.43
N ALA A 22 58.09 18.18 18.43
CA ALA A 22 56.74 17.81 17.99
C ALA A 22 56.25 16.48 18.60
N GLY A 23 56.99 15.94 19.58
CA GLY A 23 56.72 14.65 20.23
C GLY A 23 55.84 14.71 21.48
N VAL A 24 55.00 15.74 21.64
CA VAL A 24 54.02 15.82 22.73
C VAL A 24 52.72 16.43 22.20
N ALA A 25 51.99 15.69 21.37
CA ALA A 25 50.53 15.81 21.16
C ALA A 25 50.03 14.95 19.98
N TYR A 26 50.57 13.75 19.77
CA TYR A 26 49.84 12.72 19.00
C TYR A 26 50.12 11.40 19.69
N GLY A 27 49.13 10.87 20.40
CA GLY A 27 49.15 9.49 20.85
C GLY A 27 49.28 8.61 19.61
N ALA A 28 50.42 7.97 19.44
CA ALA A 28 50.51 6.82 18.56
C ALA A 28 49.75 5.70 19.26
N GLU A 29 48.49 5.50 18.85
CA GLU A 29 47.74 4.28 19.21
C GLU A 29 48.57 3.07 18.78
N GLU A 30 48.72 2.09 19.67
CA GLU A 30 49.27 0.79 19.31
C GLU A 30 48.49 0.20 18.12
N PRO A 31 49.13 -0.55 17.20
CA PRO A 31 48.43 -1.10 16.04
C PRO A 31 47.25 -1.94 16.52
N ALA A 32 46.03 -1.55 16.12
CA ALA A 32 44.80 -2.22 16.53
C ALA A 32 44.92 -3.74 16.27
N GLU A 33 44.80 -4.53 17.35
CA GLU A 33 44.80 -5.97 17.27
C GLU A 33 43.67 -6.44 16.33
N VAL A 34 43.98 -7.39 15.44
CA VAL A 34 43.01 -7.86 14.45
C VAL A 34 41.80 -8.45 15.18
N SER A 35 40.64 -7.85 14.94
CA SER A 35 39.37 -8.20 15.57
C SER A 35 38.28 -8.34 14.52
N GLY A 36 37.24 -9.07 14.86
CA GLY A 36 36.04 -9.18 14.04
C GLY A 36 35.33 -7.84 13.91
N VAL A 37 34.54 -7.70 12.85
CA VAL A 37 33.83 -6.44 12.54
C VAL A 37 32.33 -6.68 12.36
N CYS A 38 31.56 -5.67 12.75
CA CYS A 38 30.21 -5.47 12.23
C CYS A 38 30.34 -4.83 10.84
N SER A 39 29.54 -5.26 9.87
CA SER A 39 29.63 -4.74 8.50
C SER A 39 28.25 -4.55 7.88
N VAL A 40 28.09 -3.46 7.13
CA VAL A 40 27.03 -3.31 6.13
C VAL A 40 27.67 -3.39 4.75
N ARG A 41 27.13 -4.22 3.87
CA ARG A 41 27.71 -4.46 2.54
C ARG A 41 26.62 -4.75 1.53
N ASN A 42 26.70 -4.16 0.34
CA ASN A 42 25.79 -4.53 -0.74
C ASN A 42 26.18 -5.89 -1.35
N THR A 43 25.24 -6.50 -2.08
CA THR A 43 25.40 -7.84 -2.64
C THR A 43 26.43 -7.93 -3.76
N PHE A 44 26.92 -6.80 -4.27
CA PHE A 44 27.83 -6.74 -5.43
C PHE A 44 29.31 -6.59 -5.06
N VAL A 45 29.64 -6.45 -3.76
CA VAL A 45 31.00 -6.25 -3.29
C VAL A 45 31.44 -7.37 -2.35
N ASN A 46 32.68 -7.83 -2.54
CA ASN A 46 33.31 -8.83 -1.67
C ASN A 46 33.53 -8.26 -0.25
N ALA A 47 33.54 -9.14 0.75
CA ALA A 47 33.88 -8.74 2.11
C ALA A 47 35.26 -8.03 2.16
N PRO A 48 35.39 -6.91 2.87
CA PRO A 48 36.67 -6.21 3.01
C PRO A 48 37.61 -6.97 3.97
N THR A 49 38.91 -6.99 3.67
CA THR A 49 39.93 -7.43 4.64
C THR A 49 40.04 -6.42 5.79
N PHE A 50 40.61 -6.84 6.92
CA PHE A 50 40.62 -6.04 8.15
C PHE A 50 41.30 -4.67 7.97
N TYR A 51 42.40 -4.65 7.22
CA TYR A 51 43.22 -3.44 6.99
C TYR A 51 42.69 -2.49 5.91
N LEU A 52 41.58 -2.82 5.24
CA LEU A 52 40.92 -1.85 4.38
C LEU A 52 40.26 -0.74 5.22
N PRO A 53 40.03 0.45 4.62
CA PRO A 53 39.31 1.53 5.29
C PRO A 53 37.96 1.08 5.85
N ASP A 54 37.48 1.76 6.89
CA ASP A 54 36.20 1.40 7.52
C ASP A 54 34.99 1.75 6.65
N VAL A 55 35.16 2.60 5.63
CA VAL A 55 34.14 2.90 4.62
C VAL A 55 34.78 2.81 3.24
N GLY A 56 34.12 2.12 2.33
CA GLY A 56 34.57 1.99 0.94
C GLY A 56 33.41 1.82 -0.03
N VAL A 57 33.74 1.59 -1.30
CA VAL A 57 32.74 1.37 -2.35
C VAL A 57 31.98 0.07 -2.04
N GLY A 58 30.71 0.20 -1.71
CA GLY A 58 29.79 -0.89 -1.43
C GLY A 58 29.94 -1.57 -0.07
N TYR A 59 30.65 -0.96 0.90
CA TYR A 59 30.65 -1.43 2.29
C TYR A 59 30.97 -0.34 3.33
N ALA A 60 30.55 -0.59 4.56
CA ALA A 60 31.14 0.01 5.75
C ALA A 60 31.35 -1.08 6.83
N LYS A 61 32.40 -0.94 7.65
CA LYS A 61 32.76 -1.87 8.73
C LYS A 61 33.19 -1.12 10.00
N LYS A 62 32.98 -1.75 11.16
CA LYS A 62 33.45 -1.28 12.47
C LYS A 62 34.03 -2.45 13.24
N ALA A 63 35.31 -2.35 13.62
CA ALA A 63 35.98 -3.37 14.42
C ALA A 63 35.44 -3.41 15.85
N ILE A 64 35.34 -4.61 16.42
CA ILE A 64 34.91 -4.85 17.80
C ILE A 64 36.10 -5.40 18.59
N PRO A 65 36.83 -4.55 19.33
CA PRO A 65 38.06 -4.94 20.01
C PRO A 65 37.89 -6.19 20.87
N GLY A 66 38.81 -7.14 20.72
CA GLY A 66 38.83 -8.40 21.49
C GLY A 66 37.76 -9.43 21.09
N VAL A 67 36.93 -9.16 20.09
CA VAL A 67 35.87 -10.08 19.64
C VAL A 67 36.16 -10.54 18.22
N ASN A 68 36.30 -11.85 17.99
CA ASN A 68 36.59 -12.38 16.65
C ASN A 68 35.94 -13.75 16.37
N THR A 69 34.80 -14.03 17.03
CA THR A 69 33.95 -15.19 16.73
C THR A 69 32.58 -14.72 16.25
N ILE A 70 31.93 -15.49 15.36
CA ILE A 70 30.61 -15.11 14.81
C ILE A 70 29.55 -14.98 15.91
N SER A 71 29.57 -15.86 16.92
CA SER A 71 28.59 -15.83 18.02
C SER A 71 28.74 -14.58 18.88
N GLU A 72 29.97 -14.20 19.22
CA GLU A 72 30.22 -13.01 20.02
C GLU A 72 29.99 -11.73 19.23
N LEU A 73 30.35 -11.70 17.95
CA LEU A 73 30.03 -10.56 17.07
C LEU A 73 28.52 -10.38 16.92
N ARG A 74 27.74 -11.46 16.79
CA ARG A 74 26.27 -11.37 16.77
C ARG A 74 25.68 -10.74 18.04
N ARG A 75 26.34 -10.92 19.18
CA ARG A 75 25.96 -10.29 20.45
C ARG A 75 26.48 -8.85 20.58
N ALA A 76 27.67 -8.58 20.06
CA ALA A 76 28.35 -7.29 20.19
C ALA A 76 27.95 -6.27 19.10
N CYS A 77 27.50 -6.73 17.93
CA CYS A 77 27.03 -5.90 16.83
C CYS A 77 25.56 -5.54 17.03
N THR A 78 25.35 -4.41 17.69
CA THR A 78 24.03 -3.92 18.09
C THR A 78 23.33 -3.17 16.95
N ALA A 79 22.04 -2.92 17.11
CA ALA A 79 21.27 -2.16 16.12
C ALA A 79 21.88 -0.78 15.85
N GLU A 80 22.39 -0.11 16.90
CA GLU A 80 22.98 1.23 16.81
C GLU A 80 24.29 1.21 16.00
N ILE A 81 25.09 0.16 16.12
CA ILE A 81 26.29 -0.03 15.30
C ILE A 81 25.91 -0.18 13.84
N TYR A 82 24.87 -0.96 13.53
CA TYR A 82 24.41 -1.13 12.15
C TYR A 82 23.77 0.13 11.58
N GLN A 83 23.05 0.93 12.38
CA GLN A 83 22.54 2.24 11.96
C GLN A 83 23.68 3.21 11.69
N GLU A 84 24.70 3.26 12.53
CA GLU A 84 25.89 4.08 12.31
C GLU A 84 26.60 3.68 11.01
N LEU A 85 26.80 2.38 10.81
CA LEU A 85 27.40 1.84 9.60
C LEU A 85 26.56 2.13 8.36
N LEU A 86 25.23 2.04 8.45
CA LEU A 86 24.32 2.36 7.36
C LEU A 86 24.40 3.85 6.99
N ARG A 87 24.45 4.76 7.96
CA ARG A 87 24.64 6.19 7.72
C ARG A 87 25.97 6.47 7.02
N ARG A 88 27.07 5.89 7.53
CA ARG A 88 28.41 6.02 6.94
C ARG A 88 28.47 5.44 5.52
N TYR A 89 27.79 4.32 5.30
CA TYR A 89 27.66 3.70 3.99
C TYR A 89 26.89 4.61 3.02
N CYS A 90 25.70 5.08 3.43
CA CYS A 90 24.80 5.85 2.58
C CYS A 90 25.32 7.25 2.23
N ALA A 91 26.24 7.79 3.03
CA ALA A 91 26.94 9.04 2.70
C ALA A 91 27.80 8.95 1.41
N GLN A 92 28.16 7.74 0.97
CA GLN A 92 29.05 7.52 -0.19
C GLN A 92 28.54 6.47 -1.17
N ASN A 93 27.44 5.78 -0.85
CA ASN A 93 26.92 4.64 -1.60
C ASN A 93 25.39 4.69 -1.67
N SER A 94 24.81 4.27 -2.79
CA SER A 94 23.36 4.31 -3.01
C SER A 94 22.69 2.94 -3.13
N LYS A 95 23.46 1.86 -3.28
CA LYS A 95 22.92 0.50 -3.43
C LYS A 95 22.52 -0.08 -2.06
N PRO A 96 21.41 -0.81 -1.91
CA PRO A 96 20.98 -1.32 -0.60
C PRO A 96 22.01 -2.29 0.03
N PRO A 97 22.56 -2.02 1.24
CA PRO A 97 23.44 -2.97 1.91
C PRO A 97 22.68 -3.92 2.83
N GLY A 98 23.17 -5.15 2.96
CA GLY A 98 22.77 -6.10 4.00
C GLY A 98 23.68 -5.99 5.23
N ARG A 99 23.15 -6.37 6.41
CA ARG A 99 23.86 -6.38 7.70
C ARG A 99 24.54 -7.72 7.95
N GLY A 100 25.81 -7.69 8.32
CA GLY A 100 26.61 -8.89 8.54
C GLY A 100 27.72 -8.71 9.56
N VAL A 101 28.42 -9.81 9.83
CA VAL A 101 29.60 -9.87 10.68
C VAL A 101 30.72 -10.57 9.92
N ILE A 102 31.96 -10.15 10.12
CA ILE A 102 33.14 -10.73 9.47
C ILE A 102 34.19 -11.01 10.56
N THR A 103 34.74 -12.22 10.56
CA THR A 103 35.90 -12.59 11.37
C THR A 103 37.16 -12.63 10.50
N TYR A 104 38.31 -12.45 11.14
CA TYR A 104 39.59 -12.39 10.45
C TYR A 104 40.62 -13.33 11.06
N LYS A 105 41.59 -13.77 10.26
CA LYS A 105 42.80 -14.45 10.73
C LYS A 105 43.78 -13.42 11.28
N GLU A 106 44.81 -13.87 11.99
CA GLU A 106 45.86 -12.99 12.55
C GLU A 106 46.54 -12.09 11.49
N ASP A 107 46.57 -12.52 10.22
CA ASP A 107 47.11 -11.75 9.10
C ASP A 107 46.11 -10.76 8.47
N GLY A 108 44.95 -10.54 9.10
CA GLY A 108 43.89 -9.64 8.65
C GLY A 108 43.08 -10.11 7.45
N LYS A 109 43.35 -11.33 6.95
CA LYS A 109 42.51 -11.95 5.91
C LYS A 109 41.21 -12.46 6.50
N ILE A 110 40.18 -12.49 5.66
CA ILE A 110 38.85 -12.97 6.06
C ILE A 110 38.95 -14.43 6.46
N ASP A 111 38.38 -14.75 7.62
CA ASP A 111 38.21 -16.11 8.10
C ASP A 111 36.79 -16.61 7.82
N SER A 112 35.77 -15.87 8.25
CA SER A 112 34.36 -16.18 8.01
C SER A 112 33.51 -14.93 7.84
N VAL A 113 32.40 -15.08 7.11
CA VAL A 113 31.37 -14.05 6.92
C VAL A 113 30.02 -14.66 7.27
N ALA A 114 29.20 -13.98 8.06
CA ALA A 114 27.86 -14.44 8.39
C ALA A 114 26.86 -13.28 8.47
N SER A 115 25.57 -13.59 8.38
CA SER A 115 24.50 -12.63 8.63
C SER A 115 24.48 -12.20 10.10
N SER A 116 24.03 -10.96 10.31
CA SER A 116 23.75 -10.42 11.65
C SER A 116 22.56 -11.12 12.31
N VAL A 117 22.29 -10.83 13.59
CA VAL A 117 21.05 -11.28 14.28
C VAL A 117 19.80 -10.58 13.73
N PHE A 118 19.97 -9.44 13.05
CA PHE A 118 18.90 -8.67 12.43
C PHE A 118 18.63 -9.11 10.97
N GLY A 119 19.10 -10.31 10.59
CA GLY A 119 19.02 -10.81 9.23
C GLY A 119 19.98 -10.12 8.25
N SER A 120 19.84 -10.47 6.98
CA SER A 120 20.62 -9.94 5.85
C SER A 120 19.76 -9.19 4.83
N VAL A 121 18.53 -8.83 5.21
CA VAL A 121 17.60 -8.10 4.36
C VAL A 121 18.28 -6.79 3.92
N PRO A 122 18.41 -6.53 2.62
CA PRO A 122 18.98 -5.27 2.13
C PRO A 122 18.14 -4.10 2.59
N VAL A 123 18.77 -3.12 3.21
CA VAL A 123 18.10 -1.90 3.68
C VAL A 123 18.34 -0.81 2.66
N ASN A 124 17.29 -0.11 2.19
CA ASN A 124 17.48 1.01 1.28
C ASN A 124 18.19 2.17 1.99
N CYS A 125 19.08 2.87 1.28
CA CYS A 125 19.53 4.17 1.75
C CYS A 125 18.33 5.13 1.69
N PRO A 126 17.97 5.81 2.79
CA PRO A 126 16.87 6.77 2.76
C PRO A 126 17.20 7.89 1.77
N ALA A 127 16.14 8.47 1.17
CA ALA A 127 16.29 9.64 0.33
C ALA A 127 16.93 10.79 1.13
N PRO A 128 17.77 11.63 0.51
CA PRO A 128 18.55 12.66 1.21
C PRO A 128 17.70 13.68 2.00
N ASP A 129 16.40 13.75 1.74
CA ASP A 129 15.45 14.67 2.38
C ASP A 129 14.38 13.96 3.24
N VAL A 130 14.49 12.64 3.45
CA VAL A 130 13.59 11.88 4.34
C VAL A 130 14.38 11.49 5.59
N PRO A 131 13.98 11.92 6.80
CA PRO A 131 14.62 11.49 8.04
C PRO A 131 14.69 9.96 8.12
N PHE A 132 15.82 9.42 8.58
CA PHE A 132 15.95 7.97 8.81
C PHE A 132 14.79 7.51 9.72
N PRO A 133 14.02 6.47 9.36
CA PRO A 133 13.00 5.93 10.23
C PRO A 133 13.65 5.48 11.54
N ILE A 134 13.23 6.06 12.67
CA ILE A 134 13.74 5.81 14.02
C ILE A 134 13.15 4.53 14.64
N ASP A 135 12.63 3.60 13.82
CA ASP A 135 11.77 2.49 14.23
C ASP A 135 12.52 1.29 14.85
N SER A 136 13.63 1.50 15.55
CA SER A 136 14.20 0.42 16.37
C SER A 136 14.53 0.90 17.76
N PHE A 137 13.56 0.73 18.64
CA PHE A 137 13.80 0.69 20.07
C PHE A 137 14.63 -0.55 20.45
N PRO A 138 15.42 -0.49 21.54
CA PRO A 138 15.58 0.64 22.44
C PRO A 138 16.54 1.73 21.95
N ILE A 139 16.26 3.01 22.20
CA ILE A 139 17.15 4.12 21.85
C ILE A 139 18.19 4.32 22.96
N ARG A 140 19.39 3.77 22.76
CA ARG A 140 20.43 3.74 23.80
C ARG A 140 20.96 5.11 24.22
N SER A 141 21.00 6.06 23.29
CA SER A 141 21.40 7.45 23.59
C SER A 141 20.39 8.15 24.51
N LEU A 142 19.15 7.65 24.54
CA LEU A 142 18.06 8.16 25.36
C LEU A 142 17.72 7.17 26.50
N GLY A 143 18.75 6.67 27.18
CA GLY A 143 18.56 5.80 28.35
C GLY A 143 18.07 4.38 28.06
N ASN A 144 18.20 3.91 26.81
CA ASN A 144 17.64 2.63 26.34
C ASN A 144 16.11 2.57 26.38
N CYS A 145 15.42 3.68 26.16
CA CYS A 145 13.96 3.66 26.05
C CYS A 145 13.48 2.71 24.94
N GLY A 146 12.59 1.78 25.29
CA GLY A 146 12.11 0.63 24.53
C GLY A 146 10.89 0.89 23.63
N ASN A 147 10.32 2.09 23.69
CA ASN A 147 9.23 2.56 22.82
C ASN A 147 9.19 4.10 22.82
N ARG A 148 8.28 4.68 22.02
CA ARG A 148 8.19 6.13 21.83
C ARG A 148 7.91 6.84 23.15
N GLU A 149 6.99 6.28 23.94
CA GLU A 149 6.58 6.81 25.23
C GLU A 149 7.74 6.78 26.24
N GLU A 150 8.49 5.69 26.32
CA GLU A 150 9.68 5.61 27.16
C GLU A 150 10.74 6.65 26.76
N CYS A 151 10.87 6.95 25.47
CA CYS A 151 11.82 7.95 24.99
C CYS A 151 11.33 9.37 25.23
N GLN A 152 10.03 9.59 25.10
CA GLN A 152 9.39 10.84 25.52
C GLN A 152 9.62 11.02 27.01
N ASN A 153 9.31 10.04 27.86
CA ASN A 153 9.55 10.07 29.31
C ASN A 153 11.01 10.32 29.68
N TYR A 154 11.97 9.71 28.97
CA TYR A 154 13.40 10.01 29.17
C TYR A 154 13.72 11.48 28.81
N CYS A 155 13.11 12.00 27.74
CA CYS A 155 13.29 13.35 27.24
C CYS A 155 12.43 14.41 27.92
N SER A 156 11.42 14.04 28.71
CA SER A 156 10.65 14.94 29.57
C SER A 156 11.48 15.42 30.75
N ILE A 157 12.49 14.65 31.17
CA ILE A 157 13.38 15.00 32.27
C ILE A 157 14.33 16.14 31.84
N PRO A 158 14.31 17.32 32.50
CA PRO A 158 15.12 18.48 32.11
C PRO A 158 16.64 18.21 32.03
N ALA A 159 17.14 17.33 32.89
CA ALA A 159 18.55 16.93 32.90
C ALA A 159 18.99 16.14 31.65
N ASN A 160 18.05 15.64 30.85
CA ASN A 160 18.29 14.89 29.62
C ASN A 160 18.03 15.71 28.35
N PHE A 161 17.52 16.94 28.48
CA PHE A 161 17.15 17.79 27.34
C PHE A 161 18.28 17.97 26.34
N ASP A 162 19.51 18.23 26.79
CA ASP A 162 20.65 18.39 25.88
C ASP A 162 20.91 17.12 25.04
N LYS A 163 20.77 15.93 25.64
CA LYS A 163 20.95 14.65 24.94
C LYS A 163 19.81 14.36 23.98
N CYS A 164 18.60 14.79 24.34
CA CYS A 164 17.40 14.66 23.50
C CYS A 164 17.42 15.64 22.34
N LEU A 165 17.88 16.86 22.56
CA LEU A 165 18.09 17.87 21.52
C LEU A 165 19.22 17.45 20.58
N GLU A 166 20.32 16.92 21.11
CA GLU A 166 21.39 16.33 20.30
C GLU A 166 20.86 15.15 19.47
N PHE A 167 20.09 14.24 20.07
CA PHE A 167 19.46 13.12 19.36
C PHE A 167 18.48 13.59 18.28
N ALA A 168 17.61 14.55 18.58
CA ALA A 168 16.63 15.11 17.64
C ALA A 168 17.33 15.80 16.47
N THR A 169 18.40 16.57 16.74
CA THR A 169 19.23 17.22 15.72
C THR A 169 19.95 16.19 14.85
N LEU A 170 20.55 15.15 15.45
CA LEU A 170 21.24 14.09 14.72
C LEU A 170 20.28 13.18 13.94
N SER A 171 19.03 13.09 14.37
CA SER A 171 17.97 12.30 13.73
C SER A 171 17.10 13.13 12.80
N ASN A 172 17.42 14.43 12.63
CA ASN A 172 16.71 15.39 11.80
C ASN A 172 15.19 15.44 12.11
N LEU A 173 14.84 15.30 13.39
CA LEU A 173 13.48 15.48 13.86
C LEU A 173 13.15 16.98 13.88
N PRO A 174 11.90 17.37 13.53
CA PRO A 174 11.49 18.76 13.65
C PRO A 174 11.57 19.18 15.12
N VAL A 175 12.49 20.11 15.41
CA VAL A 175 12.53 20.82 16.68
C VAL A 175 11.76 22.10 16.44
N GLU A 176 10.51 22.18 16.91
CA GLU A 176 9.84 23.48 16.95
C GLU A 176 10.66 24.39 17.87
N GLU A 177 11.08 25.55 17.36
CA GLU A 177 11.62 26.62 18.18
C GLU A 177 10.49 27.11 19.08
N VAL A 178 10.34 26.47 20.25
CA VAL A 178 9.43 26.96 21.28
C VAL A 178 9.86 28.38 21.64
N PRO A 179 8.99 29.39 21.50
CA PRO A 179 9.27 30.72 22.02
C PRO A 179 9.52 30.57 23.51
N ILE A 180 10.76 30.80 23.93
CA ILE A 180 11.12 30.86 25.34
C ILE A 180 10.51 32.16 25.86
N ASP A 181 9.24 32.13 26.25
CA ASP A 181 8.73 33.09 27.20
C ASP A 181 9.47 32.83 28.52
N GLU A 182 10.42 33.71 28.82
CA GLU A 182 11.13 33.76 30.08
C GLU A 182 10.13 33.93 31.23
N GLU A 183 9.73 32.84 31.87
CA GLU A 183 9.51 32.68 33.33
C GLU A 183 8.88 31.30 33.66
N VAL A 184 9.51 30.19 33.24
CA VAL A 184 9.19 28.88 33.87
C VAL A 184 9.91 28.84 35.23
N SER A 185 9.13 28.82 36.31
CA SER A 185 9.65 28.71 37.67
C SER A 185 10.55 27.47 37.78
N THR A 186 11.80 27.67 38.23
CA THR A 186 12.76 26.58 38.37
C THR A 186 12.38 25.74 39.59
N VAL A 187 11.56 24.71 39.37
CA VAL A 187 11.17 23.73 40.40
C VAL A 187 12.43 23.06 40.94
N SER A 188 12.68 23.22 42.24
CA SER A 188 13.85 22.67 42.93
C SER A 188 13.44 21.48 43.79
N PHE A 189 14.02 20.31 43.53
CA PHE A 189 13.78 19.10 44.30
C PHE A 189 14.71 18.99 45.53
N PRO A 190 14.30 18.29 46.61
CA PRO A 190 12.99 17.67 46.81
C PRO A 190 11.90 18.70 47.12
N ILE A 191 10.63 18.40 46.82
CA ILE A 191 9.48 19.28 47.08
C ILE A 191 8.80 18.88 48.40
N PRO A 192 9.00 19.62 49.52
CA PRO A 192 8.48 19.22 50.82
C PRO A 192 6.95 19.16 50.89
N GLU A 193 6.27 20.00 50.11
CA GLU A 193 4.81 20.07 50.03
C GLU A 193 4.19 18.85 49.36
N LEU A 194 4.95 18.13 48.52
CA LEU A 194 4.52 16.96 47.75
C LEU A 194 5.25 15.70 48.25
N GLY A 195 5.21 15.48 49.58
CA GLY A 195 5.76 14.27 50.18
C GLY A 195 7.29 14.18 50.18
N ASN A 196 8.01 15.29 49.94
CA ASN A 196 9.46 15.31 49.70
C ASN A 196 9.90 14.51 48.46
N CYS A 197 9.07 14.47 47.42
CA CYS A 197 9.45 13.85 46.14
C CYS A 197 10.76 14.48 45.61
N GLY A 198 11.74 13.62 45.31
CA GLY A 198 13.12 13.98 44.96
C GLY A 198 13.38 14.17 43.47
N SER A 199 12.38 13.91 42.63
CA SER A 199 12.43 14.07 41.18
C SER A 199 11.04 14.35 40.62
N GLU A 200 10.97 14.87 39.39
CA GLU A 200 9.71 15.09 38.67
C GLU A 200 8.85 13.83 38.61
N LYS A 201 9.46 12.67 38.28
CA LYS A 201 8.74 11.39 38.29
C LYS A 201 8.18 11.04 39.66
N GLU A 202 8.94 11.21 40.73
CA GLU A 202 8.42 10.92 42.09
C GLU A 202 7.28 11.88 42.48
N CYS A 203 7.31 13.13 42.00
CA CYS A 203 6.22 14.08 42.24
C CYS A 203 5.01 13.77 41.37
N HIS A 204 5.22 13.28 40.14
CA HIS A 204 4.15 12.79 39.27
C HIS A 204 3.47 11.58 39.89
N ASP A 205 4.23 10.55 40.27
CA ASP A 205 3.71 9.35 40.94
C ASP A 205 2.95 9.72 42.25
N TYR A 206 3.40 10.76 42.99
CA TYR A 206 2.69 11.29 44.15
C TYR A 206 1.38 12.02 43.77
N CYS A 207 1.37 12.74 42.65
CA CYS A 207 0.23 13.53 42.19
C CYS A 207 -0.79 12.74 41.36
N GLU A 208 -0.44 11.54 40.90
CA GLU A 208 -1.38 10.58 40.30
C GLU A 208 -2.38 10.04 41.32
N ASP A 209 -2.07 10.08 42.61
CA ASP A 209 -3.01 9.71 43.67
C ASP A 209 -4.04 10.83 43.89
N LEU A 210 -5.32 10.53 43.69
CA LEU A 210 -6.43 11.45 43.92
C LEU A 210 -6.47 11.95 45.38
N GLU A 211 -5.95 11.18 46.34
CA GLU A 211 -5.80 11.61 47.74
C GLU A 211 -4.78 12.73 47.93
N HIS A 212 -3.89 12.92 46.96
CA HIS A 212 -2.83 13.93 46.95
C HIS A 212 -3.09 15.07 45.96
N ALA A 213 -4.10 14.94 45.09
CA ALA A 213 -4.47 15.92 44.07
C ALA A 213 -4.63 17.35 44.63
N SER A 214 -5.23 17.53 45.80
CA SER A 214 -5.38 18.85 46.43
C SER A 214 -4.03 19.52 46.77
N ALA A 215 -3.06 18.75 47.25
CA ALA A 215 -1.71 19.25 47.55
C ALA A 215 -0.95 19.58 46.26
N CYS A 216 -1.10 18.75 45.23
CA CYS A 216 -0.50 18.93 43.91
C CYS A 216 -1.03 20.17 43.18
N ILE A 217 -2.35 20.36 43.17
CA ILE A 217 -2.99 21.54 42.57
C ILE A 217 -2.56 22.82 43.33
N ALA A 218 -2.50 22.77 44.66
CA ALA A 218 -2.04 23.90 45.44
C ALA A 218 -0.58 24.27 45.13
N TYR A 219 0.28 23.26 44.97
CA TYR A 219 1.67 23.47 44.55
C TYR A 219 1.77 24.02 43.13
N ALA A 220 0.99 23.47 42.19
CA ALA A 220 0.98 23.90 40.79
C ALA A 220 0.54 25.37 40.66
N ARG A 221 -0.53 25.77 41.37
CA ARG A 221 -0.95 27.18 41.46
C ARG A 221 0.12 28.10 42.06
N ALA A 222 0.75 27.66 43.16
CA ALA A 222 1.78 28.46 43.83
C ALA A 222 3.04 28.70 42.98
N ASN A 223 3.28 27.82 41.99
CA ASN A 223 4.44 27.88 41.11
C ASN A 223 4.09 28.25 39.66
N ASN A 224 2.85 28.66 39.39
CA ASN A 224 2.33 29.00 38.06
C ASN A 224 2.53 27.88 37.02
N LEU A 225 2.33 26.63 37.44
CA LEU A 225 2.43 25.43 36.60
C LEU A 225 1.10 25.07 35.94
N LEU A 226 0.07 25.92 36.04
CA LEU A 226 -1.23 25.74 35.42
C LEU A 226 -1.53 26.92 34.52
N SER A 227 -1.91 26.64 33.28
CA SER A 227 -2.51 27.60 32.36
C SER A 227 -3.94 27.96 32.80
N GLU A 228 -4.47 29.08 32.28
CA GLU A 228 -5.86 29.49 32.56
C GLU A 228 -6.89 28.41 32.16
N GLU A 229 -6.58 27.61 31.14
CA GLU A 229 -7.43 26.52 30.67
C GLU A 229 -7.39 25.29 31.61
N GLU A 230 -6.21 24.97 32.16
CA GLU A 230 -6.05 23.92 33.17
C GLU A 230 -6.71 24.33 34.50
N GLU A 231 -6.64 25.61 34.90
CA GLU A 231 -7.35 26.08 36.08
C GLU A 231 -8.87 25.93 35.96
N LYS A 232 -9.42 26.28 34.79
CA LYS A 232 -10.85 26.12 34.50
C LYS A 232 -11.27 24.64 34.54
N THR A 233 -10.45 23.76 33.99
CA THR A 233 -10.69 22.32 34.04
C THR A 233 -10.73 21.81 35.49
N LEU A 234 -9.76 22.24 36.32
CA LEU A 234 -9.71 21.84 37.73
C LEU A 234 -10.94 22.34 38.52
N GLU A 235 -11.53 23.48 38.14
CA GLU A 235 -12.79 23.93 38.69
C GLU A 235 -13.96 23.01 38.27
N GLU A 236 -14.03 22.62 37.00
CA GLU A 236 -15.05 21.71 36.46
C GLU A 236 -14.99 20.30 37.07
N PHE A 237 -13.79 19.85 37.49
CA PHE A 237 -13.56 18.53 38.12
C PHE A 237 -13.31 18.58 39.63
N SER A 238 -13.48 19.74 40.27
CA SER A 238 -13.27 19.91 41.72
C SER A 238 -14.10 18.95 42.58
N ASP A 239 -15.33 18.65 42.16
CA ASP A 239 -16.20 17.69 42.84
C ASP A 239 -15.67 16.25 42.76
N VAL A 240 -15.01 15.87 41.67
CA VAL A 240 -14.39 14.54 41.50
C VAL A 240 -13.17 14.41 42.41
N ILE A 241 -12.40 15.49 42.58
CA ILE A 241 -11.24 15.54 43.47
C ILE A 241 -11.67 15.41 44.95
N GLU A 242 -12.78 16.04 45.34
CA GLU A 242 -13.26 15.97 46.73
C GLU A 242 -14.03 14.67 47.04
N ASN A 243 -14.88 14.21 46.12
CA ASN A 243 -15.86 13.17 46.40
C ASN A 243 -15.60 11.85 45.65
N GLY A 244 -14.62 11.80 44.76
CA GLY A 244 -14.35 10.66 43.88
C GLY A 244 -15.30 10.60 42.68
N GLY A 245 -15.16 9.55 41.88
CA GLY A 245 -16.08 9.20 40.80
C GLY A 245 -17.36 8.51 41.30
N PRO A 246 -18.12 7.85 40.40
CA PRO A 246 -19.29 7.06 40.76
C PRO A 246 -19.02 6.10 41.94
N GLY A 247 -19.94 6.00 42.91
CA GLY A 247 -19.75 5.19 44.11
C GLY A 247 -18.65 5.68 45.06
N GLY A 248 -18.05 6.85 44.80
CA GLY A 248 -16.90 7.38 45.55
C GLY A 248 -15.58 6.68 45.19
N CYS A 249 -15.51 6.03 44.02
CA CYS A 249 -14.29 5.43 43.50
C CYS A 249 -13.18 6.49 43.33
N LYS A 250 -11.93 6.13 43.57
CA LYS A 250 -10.80 7.09 43.54
C LYS A 250 -9.74 6.77 42.49
N THR A 251 -9.80 5.57 41.94
CA THR A 251 -8.87 5.08 40.91
C THR A 251 -9.68 4.61 39.72
N GLU A 252 -9.09 4.72 38.56
CA GLU A 252 -9.60 4.20 37.30
C GLU A 252 -10.11 2.76 37.43
N GLU A 253 -9.29 1.83 37.91
CA GLU A 253 -9.65 0.42 38.12
C GLU A 253 -10.88 0.29 39.02
N SER A 254 -10.93 1.04 40.13
CA SER A 254 -12.07 1.00 41.05
C SER A 254 -13.34 1.63 40.48
N CYS A 255 -13.20 2.61 39.58
CA CYS A 255 -14.32 3.27 38.91
C CYS A 255 -14.86 2.41 37.78
N GLY A 256 -13.98 1.76 37.03
CA GLY A 256 -14.33 0.75 36.03
C GLY A 256 -15.12 -0.38 36.67
N ALA A 257 -14.54 -1.06 37.66
CA ALA A 257 -15.23 -2.14 38.38
C ALA A 257 -16.57 -1.72 39.00
N TYR A 258 -16.72 -0.47 39.45
CA TYR A 258 -18.00 0.04 39.95
C TYR A 258 -19.03 0.19 38.82
N CYS A 259 -18.62 0.71 37.67
CA CYS A 259 -19.49 0.96 36.52
C CYS A 259 -19.74 -0.28 35.64
N GLU A 260 -18.96 -1.36 35.84
CA GLU A 260 -19.12 -2.70 35.23
C GLU A 260 -20.34 -3.43 35.78
N ASP A 261 -20.71 -3.10 37.02
CA ASP A 261 -21.95 -3.57 37.62
C ASP A 261 -23.12 -2.79 37.02
N THR A 262 -23.98 -3.49 36.29
CA THR A 262 -25.18 -2.89 35.67
C THR A 262 -26.15 -2.29 36.68
N ALA A 263 -26.05 -2.66 37.97
CA ALA A 263 -26.78 -2.00 39.05
C ALA A 263 -26.37 -0.53 39.25
N ASN A 264 -25.15 -0.17 38.86
CA ASN A 264 -24.56 1.16 39.06
C ASN A 264 -24.51 2.00 37.76
N LEU A 265 -24.81 1.39 36.61
CA LEU A 265 -24.65 2.02 35.29
C LEU A 265 -25.41 3.35 35.16
N LYS A 266 -26.60 3.46 35.77
CA LYS A 266 -27.37 4.71 35.80
C LYS A 266 -26.67 5.84 36.56
N GLU A 267 -25.96 5.52 37.64
CA GLU A 267 -25.15 6.49 38.37
C GLU A 267 -23.94 6.90 37.54
N CYS A 268 -23.29 5.94 36.88
CA CYS A 268 -22.14 6.19 36.01
C CYS A 268 -22.49 7.05 34.80
N LEU A 269 -23.63 6.80 34.13
CA LEU A 269 -24.13 7.68 33.07
C LEU A 269 -24.49 9.07 33.58
N GLY A 270 -25.05 9.14 34.80
CA GLY A 270 -25.30 10.42 35.48
C GLY A 270 -24.03 11.22 35.71
N PHE A 271 -22.94 10.56 36.08
CA PHE A 271 -21.62 11.16 36.25
C PHE A 271 -21.03 11.65 34.93
N VAL A 272 -21.04 10.80 33.90
CA VAL A 272 -20.58 11.12 32.54
C VAL A 272 -21.31 12.34 31.98
N LYS A 273 -22.63 12.40 32.15
CA LYS A 273 -23.48 13.53 31.73
C LYS A 273 -23.20 14.80 32.52
N LYS A 274 -23.03 14.68 33.84
CA LYS A 274 -22.73 15.82 34.72
C LYS A 274 -21.38 16.46 34.38
N HIS A 275 -20.39 15.64 34.06
CA HIS A 275 -19.02 16.08 33.74
C HIS A 275 -18.76 16.22 32.25
N LYS A 276 -19.78 16.02 31.39
CA LYS A 276 -19.69 16.14 29.93
C LYS A 276 -18.52 15.35 29.33
N LEU A 277 -18.31 14.14 29.85
CA LEU A 277 -17.27 13.24 29.35
C LEU A 277 -17.63 12.71 27.96
N LEU A 278 -18.90 12.87 27.57
CA LEU A 278 -19.46 12.52 26.28
C LEU A 278 -20.41 13.60 25.79
N THR A 279 -20.62 13.60 24.48
CA THR A 279 -21.66 14.40 23.84
C THR A 279 -23.05 13.88 24.21
N ASP A 280 -24.06 14.76 24.12
CA ASP A 280 -25.45 14.37 24.41
C ASP A 280 -25.95 13.25 23.47
N ASP A 281 -25.42 13.17 22.24
CA ASP A 281 -25.75 12.12 21.27
C ASP A 281 -25.13 10.77 21.69
N GLU A 282 -23.85 10.74 22.05
CA GLU A 282 -23.19 9.52 22.59
C GLU A 282 -23.85 9.03 23.88
N ILE A 283 -24.27 9.94 24.78
CA ILE A 283 -25.00 9.57 26.00
C ILE A 283 -26.35 8.95 25.65
N LYS A 284 -27.04 9.46 24.63
CA LYS A 284 -28.34 8.96 24.20
C LYS A 284 -28.24 7.53 23.64
N GLU A 285 -27.22 7.24 22.84
CA GLU A 285 -26.96 5.90 22.32
C GLU A 285 -26.73 4.89 23.46
N VAL A 286 -25.92 5.26 24.45
CA VAL A 286 -25.71 4.40 25.63
C VAL A 286 -26.98 4.25 26.47
N GLU A 287 -27.76 5.32 26.68
CA GLU A 287 -29.05 5.24 27.39
C GLU A 287 -30.02 4.24 26.69
N GLU A 288 -30.04 4.19 25.36
CA GLU A 288 -30.87 3.26 24.57
C GLU A 288 -30.43 1.79 24.75
N VAL A 289 -29.12 1.51 24.73
CA VAL A 289 -28.57 0.16 24.99
C VAL A 289 -28.90 -0.31 26.41
N VAL A 290 -28.71 0.57 27.40
CA VAL A 290 -29.00 0.25 28.81
C VAL A 290 -30.49 -0.03 29.01
N GLU A 291 -31.36 0.74 28.37
CA GLU A 291 -32.80 0.50 28.43
C GLU A 291 -33.18 -0.85 27.79
N ALA A 292 -32.53 -1.25 26.70
CA ALA A 292 -32.72 -2.56 26.09
C ALA A 292 -32.28 -3.72 27.02
N ILE A 293 -31.13 -3.59 27.68
CA ILE A 293 -30.65 -4.55 28.68
C ILE A 293 -31.62 -4.65 29.87
N GLU A 294 -32.10 -3.52 30.40
CA GLU A 294 -33.06 -3.49 31.52
C GLU A 294 -34.41 -4.15 31.18
N LYS A 295 -34.86 -4.00 29.93
CA LYS A 295 -36.07 -4.65 29.41
C LYS A 295 -35.90 -6.14 29.12
N GLY A 296 -34.65 -6.60 29.05
CA GLY A 296 -34.30 -7.96 28.63
C GLY A 296 -34.42 -8.17 27.12
N ASP A 297 -34.31 -7.09 26.35
CA ASP A 297 -34.30 -7.09 24.88
C ASP A 297 -32.87 -7.37 24.33
N ALA A 298 -31.86 -7.43 25.20
CA ALA A 298 -30.49 -7.82 24.84
C ALA A 298 -30.39 -9.32 24.49
N PRO A 299 -29.38 -9.75 23.71
CA PRO A 299 -29.26 -11.13 23.23
C PRO A 299 -29.32 -12.16 24.36
N GLY A 300 -30.20 -13.15 24.21
CA GLY A 300 -30.38 -14.19 25.24
C GLY A 300 -30.94 -13.69 26.57
N GLY A 301 -31.40 -12.43 26.63
CA GLY A 301 -31.78 -11.75 27.87
C GLY A 301 -30.60 -11.50 28.82
N CYS A 302 -29.39 -11.34 28.26
CA CYS A 302 -28.20 -10.99 29.04
C CYS A 302 -28.39 -9.66 29.79
N LYS A 303 -27.68 -9.52 30.92
CA LYS A 303 -27.93 -8.43 31.89
C LYS A 303 -26.71 -7.58 32.21
N ASP A 304 -25.58 -7.96 31.64
CA ASP A 304 -24.26 -7.40 31.87
C ASP A 304 -23.36 -7.82 30.70
N GLU A 305 -22.26 -7.09 30.50
CA GLU A 305 -21.33 -7.30 29.40
C GLU A 305 -20.84 -8.75 29.32
N ILE A 306 -20.43 -9.31 30.46
CA ILE A 306 -19.88 -10.67 30.53
C ILE A 306 -20.93 -11.71 30.09
N SER A 307 -22.18 -11.58 30.54
CA SER A 307 -23.26 -12.48 30.15
C SER A 307 -23.64 -12.32 28.68
N CYS A 308 -23.59 -11.09 28.13
CA CYS A 308 -23.84 -10.84 26.71
C CYS A 308 -22.71 -11.40 25.84
N GLN A 309 -21.46 -11.19 26.25
CA GLN A 309 -20.29 -11.73 25.58
C GLN A 309 -20.33 -13.27 25.56
N ASN A 310 -20.53 -13.92 26.71
CA ASN A 310 -20.64 -15.38 26.76
C ASN A 310 -21.78 -15.92 25.88
N TYR A 311 -22.90 -15.20 25.80
CA TYR A 311 -24.00 -15.57 24.92
C TYR A 311 -23.62 -15.42 23.44
N CYS A 312 -22.99 -14.32 23.07
CA CYS A 312 -22.61 -13.99 21.69
C CYS A 312 -21.32 -14.69 21.22
N GLU A 313 -20.52 -15.24 22.13
CA GLU A 313 -19.40 -16.10 21.80
C GLU A 313 -19.86 -17.44 21.22
N ASP A 314 -21.08 -17.89 21.53
CA ASP A 314 -21.67 -19.09 20.97
C ASP A 314 -22.06 -18.86 19.50
N THR A 315 -21.51 -19.68 18.61
CA THR A 315 -21.78 -19.67 17.17
C THR A 315 -23.24 -19.92 16.81
N ASP A 316 -24.04 -20.51 17.71
CA ASP A 316 -25.49 -20.66 17.53
C ASP A 316 -26.25 -19.33 17.66
N ASN A 317 -25.66 -18.33 18.34
CA ASN A 317 -26.32 -17.05 18.67
C ASN A 317 -25.83 -15.88 17.81
N VAL A 318 -24.87 -16.09 16.90
CA VAL A 318 -24.25 -15.04 16.08
C VAL A 318 -25.26 -14.19 15.30
N GLY A 319 -26.40 -14.78 14.87
CA GLY A 319 -27.45 -14.05 14.17
C GLY A 319 -28.17 -13.02 15.04
N GLU A 320 -28.61 -13.42 16.23
CA GLU A 320 -29.26 -12.55 17.22
C GLU A 320 -28.29 -11.45 17.70
N CYS A 321 -27.03 -11.81 17.92
CA CYS A 321 -26.00 -10.86 18.31
C CYS A 321 -25.66 -9.87 17.18
N ALA A 322 -25.68 -10.29 15.92
CA ALA A 322 -25.53 -9.39 14.78
C ALA A 322 -26.72 -8.42 14.66
N ASP A 323 -27.96 -8.89 14.91
CA ASP A 323 -29.15 -8.03 14.93
C ASP A 323 -29.05 -6.96 16.01
N PHE A 324 -28.65 -7.34 17.22
CA PHE A 324 -28.48 -6.39 18.32
C PHE A 324 -27.33 -5.41 18.06
N ALA A 325 -26.20 -5.89 17.54
CA ALA A 325 -25.07 -5.04 17.22
C ALA A 325 -25.40 -4.02 16.10
N ASP A 326 -26.22 -4.40 15.13
CA ASP A 326 -26.71 -3.54 14.05
C ASP A 326 -27.72 -2.49 14.57
N GLU A 327 -28.65 -2.91 15.44
CA GLU A 327 -29.66 -2.00 16.02
C GLU A 327 -29.03 -0.85 16.83
N PHE A 328 -27.94 -1.13 17.54
CA PHE A 328 -27.27 -0.18 18.42
C PHE A 328 -25.90 0.30 17.93
N ASP A 329 -25.54 0.01 16.68
CA ASP A 329 -24.25 0.41 16.05
C ASP A 329 -23.01 0.03 16.89
N LEU A 330 -23.02 -1.18 17.47
CA LEU A 330 -21.98 -1.65 18.40
C LEU A 330 -20.72 -2.19 17.71
N VAL A 331 -20.77 -2.39 16.40
CA VAL A 331 -19.67 -2.93 15.58
C VAL A 331 -19.56 -2.15 14.28
N THR A 332 -18.40 -2.18 13.64
CA THR A 332 -18.24 -1.53 12.34
C THR A 332 -19.03 -2.24 11.24
N SER A 333 -19.27 -1.56 10.12
CA SER A 333 -19.97 -2.14 8.96
C SER A 333 -19.32 -3.43 8.45
N ASP A 334 -17.99 -3.49 8.50
CA ASP A 334 -17.21 -4.64 8.01
C ASP A 334 -17.33 -5.82 8.98
N GLU A 335 -17.25 -5.56 10.29
CA GLU A 335 -17.49 -6.57 11.33
C GLU A 335 -18.92 -7.10 11.30
N LEU A 336 -19.91 -6.22 11.09
CA LEU A 336 -21.30 -6.62 10.92
C LEU A 336 -21.47 -7.51 9.68
N GLU A 337 -20.87 -7.15 8.55
CA GLU A 337 -20.90 -7.98 7.33
C GLU A 337 -20.35 -9.39 7.59
N GLU A 338 -19.22 -9.49 8.31
CA GLU A 338 -18.63 -10.77 8.71
C GLU A 338 -19.54 -11.57 9.66
N MET A 339 -20.14 -10.93 10.66
CA MET A 339 -21.12 -11.57 11.56
C MET A 339 -22.32 -12.12 10.78
N ARG A 340 -22.86 -11.34 9.83
CA ARG A 340 -23.97 -11.76 8.97
C ARG A 340 -23.58 -12.93 8.06
N LYS A 341 -22.35 -12.94 7.53
CA LYS A 341 -21.81 -14.05 6.75
C LYS A 341 -21.68 -15.33 7.58
N MET A 342 -21.20 -15.22 8.81
CA MET A 342 -21.13 -16.36 9.75
C MET A 342 -22.53 -16.88 10.11
N ALA A 343 -23.49 -16.00 10.37
CA ALA A 343 -24.89 -16.36 10.60
C ALA A 343 -25.50 -17.07 9.39
N ALA A 344 -25.32 -16.52 8.18
CA ALA A 344 -25.82 -17.12 6.94
C ALA A 344 -25.20 -18.50 6.67
N ALA A 345 -23.91 -18.68 6.95
CA ALA A 345 -23.23 -19.97 6.83
C ALA A 345 -23.86 -21.00 7.78
N LYS A 346 -24.12 -20.61 9.03
CA LYS A 346 -24.80 -21.45 10.02
C LYS A 346 -26.20 -21.85 9.57
N GLU A 347 -27.01 -20.90 9.12
CA GLU A 347 -28.36 -21.13 8.61
C GLU A 347 -28.38 -22.03 7.38
N ALA A 348 -27.37 -21.91 6.52
CA ALA A 348 -27.16 -22.78 5.36
C ALA A 348 -26.68 -24.20 5.74
N GLY A 349 -26.47 -24.49 7.03
CA GLY A 349 -26.01 -25.77 7.53
C GLY A 349 -24.52 -26.03 7.29
N VAL A 350 -23.73 -24.99 7.02
CA VAL A 350 -22.27 -25.09 6.95
C VAL A 350 -21.75 -25.33 8.37
N SER A 351 -21.05 -26.44 8.56
CA SER A 351 -20.44 -26.77 9.85
C SER A 351 -19.21 -25.90 10.09
N PHE A 352 -19.10 -25.34 11.28
CA PHE A 352 -17.89 -24.63 11.70
C PHE A 352 -16.71 -25.60 11.79
N PRO A 353 -15.47 -25.15 11.51
CA PRO A 353 -14.28 -26.00 11.54
C PRO A 353 -14.14 -26.73 12.88
N GLY A 354 -13.91 -28.05 12.83
CA GLY A 354 -13.79 -28.86 14.04
C GLY A 354 -15.08 -29.00 14.86
N ASN A 355 -16.21 -28.47 14.37
CA ASN A 355 -17.43 -28.23 15.15
C ASN A 355 -17.15 -27.42 16.43
N CYS A 356 -16.26 -26.44 16.34
CA CYS A 356 -16.09 -25.45 17.40
C CYS A 356 -17.44 -24.77 17.70
N ALA A 357 -17.68 -24.52 18.98
CA ALA A 357 -18.93 -23.92 19.45
C ALA A 357 -18.78 -22.42 19.70
N ASP A 358 -17.54 -21.96 19.91
CA ASP A 358 -17.23 -20.58 20.28
C ASP A 358 -16.02 -20.03 19.53
N LYS A 359 -15.87 -18.71 19.53
CA LYS A 359 -14.79 -18.00 18.83
C LYS A 359 -13.41 -18.53 19.19
N GLU A 360 -13.11 -18.69 20.48
CA GLU A 360 -11.77 -19.09 20.93
C GLU A 360 -11.43 -20.50 20.46
N SER A 361 -12.35 -21.46 20.61
CA SER A 361 -12.17 -22.83 20.15
C SER A 361 -12.04 -22.94 18.63
N CYS A 362 -12.76 -22.10 17.87
CA CYS A 362 -12.60 -22.02 16.41
C CYS A 362 -11.21 -21.51 16.02
N LEU A 363 -10.74 -20.43 16.66
CA LEU A 363 -9.42 -19.86 16.38
C LEU A 363 -8.31 -20.86 16.73
N GLN A 364 -8.37 -21.48 17.92
CA GLN A 364 -7.41 -22.50 18.31
C GLN A 364 -7.40 -23.70 17.34
N TYR A 365 -8.57 -24.10 16.83
CA TYR A 365 -8.66 -25.16 15.83
C TYR A 365 -8.00 -24.74 14.51
N CYS A 366 -8.27 -23.52 14.04
CA CYS A 366 -7.75 -23.00 12.77
C CYS A 366 -6.26 -22.60 12.79
N ASP A 367 -5.72 -22.24 13.96
CA ASP A 367 -4.30 -21.97 14.15
C ASP A 367 -3.42 -23.22 13.97
N ASN A 368 -4.03 -24.40 14.06
CA ASN A 368 -3.35 -25.64 13.76
C ASN A 368 -3.21 -25.82 12.24
N SER A 369 -1.96 -25.90 11.77
CA SER A 369 -1.65 -26.12 10.34
C SER A 369 -2.23 -27.40 9.75
N ALA A 370 -2.56 -28.41 10.59
CA ALA A 370 -3.28 -29.61 10.16
C ALA A 370 -4.74 -29.35 9.76
N HIS A 371 -5.32 -28.23 10.24
CA HIS A 371 -6.73 -27.87 10.06
C HIS A 371 -6.93 -26.62 9.18
N GLN A 372 -5.86 -25.92 8.80
CA GLN A 372 -5.91 -24.72 7.95
C GLN A 372 -6.77 -24.89 6.70
N LEU A 373 -6.69 -26.04 6.02
CA LEU A 373 -7.48 -26.29 4.82
C LEU A 373 -8.99 -26.32 5.10
N GLU A 374 -9.41 -26.93 6.22
CA GLU A 374 -10.81 -26.95 6.64
C GLU A 374 -11.31 -25.55 6.96
N CYS A 375 -10.49 -24.72 7.59
CA CYS A 375 -10.83 -23.34 7.92
C CYS A 375 -10.90 -22.42 6.70
N ILE A 376 -10.02 -22.59 5.72
CA ILE A 376 -10.09 -21.87 4.45
C ILE A 376 -11.35 -22.28 3.68
N GLU A 377 -11.71 -23.57 3.68
CA GLU A 377 -12.94 -24.04 3.04
C GLU A 377 -14.20 -23.48 3.71
N PHE A 378 -14.22 -23.42 5.04
CA PHE A 378 -15.28 -22.73 5.77
C PHE A 378 -15.34 -21.24 5.39
N ALA A 379 -14.21 -20.53 5.43
CA ALA A 379 -14.16 -19.10 5.10
C ALA A 379 -14.64 -18.83 3.66
N GLN A 380 -14.30 -19.72 2.72
CA GLN A 380 -14.77 -19.63 1.34
C GLN A 380 -16.28 -19.89 1.25
N ALA A 381 -16.78 -20.94 1.91
CA ALA A 381 -18.19 -21.29 1.91
C ALA A 381 -19.06 -20.23 2.62
N ALA A 382 -18.52 -19.58 3.64
CA ALA A 382 -19.16 -18.49 4.37
C ALA A 382 -19.04 -17.13 3.65
N GLY A 383 -18.26 -17.03 2.56
CA GLY A 383 -18.05 -15.77 1.85
C GLY A 383 -17.20 -14.75 2.63
N LEU A 384 -16.42 -15.22 3.60
CA LEU A 384 -15.46 -14.41 4.38
C LEU A 384 -14.20 -14.08 3.58
N ILE A 385 -13.98 -14.78 2.46
CA ILE A 385 -12.87 -14.50 1.54
C ILE A 385 -13.36 -13.52 0.47
N LYS A 386 -12.63 -12.41 0.30
CA LYS A 386 -12.92 -11.41 -0.75
C LYS A 386 -12.89 -12.06 -2.13
N GLU A 387 -13.76 -11.63 -3.04
CA GLU A 387 -13.90 -12.24 -4.38
C GLU A 387 -12.59 -12.27 -5.18
N GLU A 388 -11.76 -11.22 -5.03
CA GLU A 388 -10.44 -11.14 -5.68
C GLU A 388 -9.47 -12.23 -5.21
N ASP A 389 -9.51 -12.61 -3.93
CA ASP A 389 -8.69 -13.68 -3.38
C ASP A 389 -9.34 -15.06 -3.60
N ASN A 390 -10.66 -15.11 -3.75
CA ASN A 390 -11.43 -16.33 -3.95
C ASN A 390 -11.03 -17.06 -5.25
N GLU A 391 -10.72 -16.33 -6.33
CA GLU A 391 -10.24 -16.97 -7.57
C GLU A 391 -8.95 -17.76 -7.32
N ALA A 392 -7.98 -17.16 -6.63
CA ALA A 392 -6.72 -17.81 -6.32
C ALA A 392 -6.91 -19.00 -5.35
N ILE A 393 -7.72 -18.80 -4.31
CA ILE A 393 -7.98 -19.82 -3.29
C ILE A 393 -8.73 -21.02 -3.90
N SER A 394 -9.68 -20.79 -4.82
CA SER A 394 -10.41 -21.84 -5.53
C SER A 394 -9.50 -22.78 -6.35
N LYS A 395 -8.33 -22.29 -6.79
CA LYS A 395 -7.30 -23.05 -7.50
C LYS A 395 -6.34 -23.76 -6.54
N ILE A 396 -5.98 -23.09 -5.43
CA ILE A 396 -5.02 -23.61 -4.44
C ILE A 396 -5.63 -24.76 -3.60
N ILE A 397 -6.89 -24.66 -3.16
CA ILE A 397 -7.52 -25.67 -2.31
C ILE A 397 -7.48 -27.07 -2.95
N PRO A 398 -7.94 -27.28 -4.21
CA PRO A 398 -7.87 -28.58 -4.86
C PRO A 398 -6.45 -29.12 -5.00
N TYR A 399 -5.47 -28.24 -5.22
CA TYR A 399 -4.06 -28.61 -5.31
C TYR A 399 -3.53 -29.14 -3.97
N LEU A 400 -3.80 -28.43 -2.87
CA LEU A 400 -3.42 -28.86 -1.52
C LEU A 400 -4.12 -30.16 -1.12
N LYS A 401 -5.39 -30.36 -1.48
CA LYS A 401 -6.13 -31.62 -1.25
C LYS A 401 -5.48 -32.82 -1.93
N GLN A 402 -4.80 -32.62 -3.05
CA GLN A 402 -4.10 -33.67 -3.78
C GLN A 402 -2.70 -33.95 -3.20
N GLY A 403 -2.34 -33.32 -2.08
CA GLY A 403 -1.02 -33.42 -1.46
C GLY A 403 0.01 -32.49 -2.08
N GLY A 404 -0.43 -31.50 -2.88
CA GLY A 404 0.39 -30.41 -3.36
C GLY A 404 1.00 -29.60 -2.21
N LYS A 405 2.12 -28.94 -2.47
CA LYS A 405 2.84 -28.13 -1.48
C LYS A 405 3.05 -26.73 -2.03
N LEU A 406 2.85 -25.72 -1.20
CA LEU A 406 3.17 -24.36 -1.57
C LEU A 406 4.69 -24.21 -1.76
N PRO A 407 5.14 -23.37 -2.72
CA PRO A 407 6.56 -23.16 -2.99
C PRO A 407 7.35 -22.77 -1.74
N GLY A 408 8.50 -23.39 -1.52
CA GLY A 408 9.36 -23.09 -0.38
C GLY A 408 8.76 -23.45 0.99
N GLY A 409 7.59 -24.10 1.02
CA GLY A 409 6.84 -24.33 2.26
C GLY A 409 6.30 -23.05 2.90
N CYS A 410 6.10 -21.99 2.10
CA CYS A 410 5.45 -20.77 2.57
C CYS A 410 4.02 -21.06 3.04
N THR A 411 3.53 -20.26 3.99
CA THR A 411 2.19 -20.44 4.60
C THR A 411 1.36 -19.16 4.59
N THR A 412 1.90 -18.05 4.09
CA THR A 412 1.20 -16.77 3.92
C THR A 412 1.48 -16.21 2.54
N LYS A 413 0.60 -15.35 2.04
CA LYS A 413 0.77 -14.69 0.74
C LYS A 413 2.13 -13.98 0.64
N GLU A 414 2.48 -13.20 1.65
CA GLU A 414 3.71 -12.40 1.70
C GLU A 414 4.95 -13.29 1.70
N SER A 415 4.92 -14.40 2.43
CA SER A 415 6.05 -15.35 2.46
C SER A 415 6.18 -16.13 1.15
N CYS A 416 5.07 -16.45 0.49
CA CYS A 416 5.06 -17.08 -0.83
C CYS A 416 5.54 -16.13 -1.91
N ASP A 417 5.08 -14.88 -1.90
CA ASP A 417 5.51 -13.84 -2.83
C ASP A 417 7.01 -13.58 -2.67
N ALA A 418 7.49 -13.38 -1.43
CA ALA A 418 8.91 -13.23 -1.16
C ALA A 418 9.75 -14.43 -1.63
N TYR A 419 9.24 -15.66 -1.48
CA TYR A 419 9.92 -16.86 -1.97
C TYR A 419 9.96 -16.89 -3.50
N CYS A 420 8.83 -16.61 -4.17
CA CYS A 420 8.69 -16.68 -5.62
C CYS A 420 9.30 -15.48 -6.35
N GLU A 421 9.55 -14.37 -5.65
CA GLU A 421 10.31 -13.24 -6.17
C GLU A 421 11.79 -13.54 -6.41
N SER A 422 12.33 -14.61 -5.81
CA SER A 422 13.70 -15.04 -6.05
C SER A 422 13.82 -15.81 -7.36
N ASP A 423 14.72 -15.37 -8.24
CA ASP A 423 15.05 -16.06 -9.51
C ASP A 423 15.46 -17.52 -9.29
N SER A 424 16.06 -17.83 -8.14
CA SER A 424 16.45 -19.20 -7.80
C SER A 424 15.26 -20.14 -7.67
N ASN A 425 14.07 -19.57 -7.42
CA ASN A 425 12.85 -20.29 -7.07
C ASN A 425 11.82 -20.24 -8.21
N THR A 426 12.12 -19.53 -9.31
CA THR A 426 11.20 -19.38 -10.46
C THR A 426 10.69 -20.73 -10.97
N ASN A 427 11.55 -21.74 -11.09
CA ASN A 427 11.14 -23.04 -11.61
C ASN A 427 10.08 -23.70 -10.71
N GLU A 428 10.30 -23.71 -9.40
CA GLU A 428 9.37 -24.28 -8.42
C GLU A 428 8.04 -23.51 -8.40
N CYS A 429 8.09 -22.19 -8.42
CA CYS A 429 6.88 -21.36 -8.44
C CYS A 429 6.09 -21.50 -9.75
N MET A 430 6.76 -21.68 -10.88
CA MET A 430 6.09 -21.95 -12.16
C MET A 430 5.53 -23.37 -12.22
N ASP A 431 6.22 -24.36 -11.63
CA ASP A 431 5.69 -25.73 -11.49
C ASP A 431 4.41 -25.72 -10.65
N PHE A 432 4.44 -25.04 -9.50
CA PHE A 432 3.25 -24.82 -8.68
C PHE A 432 2.13 -24.11 -9.46
N ALA A 433 2.44 -23.03 -10.19
CA ALA A 433 1.43 -22.29 -10.94
C ALA A 433 0.75 -23.16 -12.01
N VAL A 434 1.48 -24.09 -12.64
CA VAL A 434 0.90 -25.05 -13.59
C VAL A 434 0.07 -26.11 -12.86
N GLU A 435 0.61 -26.72 -11.80
CA GLU A 435 -0.06 -27.80 -11.07
C GLU A 435 -1.32 -27.33 -10.34
N ALA A 436 -1.31 -26.11 -9.81
CA ALA A 436 -2.47 -25.47 -9.19
C ALA A 436 -3.43 -24.84 -10.23
N GLY A 437 -3.08 -24.83 -11.52
CA GLY A 437 -3.98 -24.37 -12.59
C GLY A 437 -4.06 -22.85 -12.76
N PHE A 438 -3.06 -22.11 -12.30
CA PHE A 438 -2.91 -20.67 -12.55
C PHE A 438 -2.44 -20.36 -13.98
N MET A 439 -1.74 -21.29 -14.63
CA MET A 439 -1.26 -21.13 -16.01
C MET A 439 -1.07 -22.47 -16.71
N ASN A 440 -0.93 -22.44 -18.04
CA ASN A 440 -0.60 -23.64 -18.81
C ASN A 440 0.92 -23.88 -18.86
N LYS A 441 1.30 -25.07 -19.33
CA LYS A 441 2.71 -25.49 -19.38
C LYS A 441 3.52 -24.66 -20.36
N GLU A 442 2.93 -24.28 -21.49
CA GLU A 442 3.58 -23.50 -22.53
C GLU A 442 3.98 -22.11 -22.01
N GLU A 443 3.10 -21.44 -21.27
CA GLU A 443 3.35 -20.17 -20.60
C GLU A 443 4.45 -20.30 -19.54
N ALA A 444 4.35 -21.32 -18.69
CA ALA A 444 5.37 -21.59 -17.67
C ALA A 444 6.75 -21.87 -18.28
N ASP A 445 6.82 -22.63 -19.38
CA ASP A 445 8.08 -22.95 -20.06
C ASP A 445 8.74 -21.69 -20.65
N ILE A 446 7.94 -20.73 -21.15
CA ILE A 446 8.45 -19.42 -21.60
C ILE A 446 9.02 -18.65 -20.40
N ILE A 447 8.28 -18.57 -19.28
CA ILE A 447 8.71 -17.85 -18.08
C ILE A 447 10.00 -18.47 -17.50
N LYS A 448 10.09 -19.80 -17.43
CA LYS A 448 11.30 -20.53 -17.01
C LYS A 448 12.48 -20.26 -17.93
N LYS A 449 12.25 -20.22 -19.25
CA LYS A 449 13.29 -19.96 -20.26
C LYS A 449 13.90 -18.56 -20.13
N VAL A 450 13.09 -17.57 -19.73
CA VAL A 450 13.55 -16.18 -19.53
C VAL A 450 13.93 -15.87 -18.08
N GLY A 451 13.79 -16.83 -17.16
CA GLY A 451 14.18 -16.68 -15.76
C GLY A 451 13.24 -15.81 -14.94
N GLY A 452 11.94 -15.79 -15.25
CA GLY A 452 10.93 -15.12 -14.42
C GLY A 452 10.92 -13.59 -14.51
N LYS A 453 11.77 -13.01 -15.36
CA LYS A 453 12.00 -11.57 -15.41
C LYS A 453 11.86 -11.04 -16.83
N GLY A 454 11.29 -9.84 -16.96
CA GLY A 454 11.31 -9.10 -18.22
C GLY A 454 12.63 -8.35 -18.45
N PRO A 455 12.76 -7.66 -19.60
CA PRO A 455 13.93 -6.83 -19.91
C PRO A 455 14.17 -5.78 -18.81
N GLY A 456 15.43 -5.49 -18.48
CA GLY A 456 15.77 -4.60 -17.36
C GLY A 456 15.43 -5.13 -15.97
N ASN A 457 15.05 -6.41 -15.83
CA ASN A 457 14.45 -7.00 -14.62
C ASN A 457 13.09 -6.38 -14.23
N CYS A 458 12.34 -5.84 -15.19
CA CYS A 458 10.98 -5.40 -14.92
C CYS A 458 10.12 -6.58 -14.44
N LYS A 459 9.26 -6.33 -13.44
CA LYS A 459 8.43 -7.34 -12.77
C LYS A 459 6.94 -7.22 -13.10
N SER A 460 6.51 -6.12 -13.73
CA SER A 460 5.12 -5.89 -14.14
C SER A 460 5.08 -5.48 -15.61
N ARG A 461 3.93 -5.73 -16.25
CA ARG A 461 3.70 -5.33 -17.64
C ARG A 461 3.97 -3.84 -17.86
N GLU A 462 3.51 -3.00 -16.95
CA GLU A 462 3.71 -1.55 -17.04
C GLU A 462 5.18 -1.16 -16.90
N ALA A 463 5.89 -1.74 -15.92
CA ALA A 463 7.32 -1.49 -15.74
C ALA A 463 8.12 -1.94 -16.98
N CYS A 464 7.75 -3.07 -17.58
CA CYS A 464 8.37 -3.57 -18.81
C CYS A 464 8.07 -2.68 -20.02
N ASP A 465 6.82 -2.23 -20.16
CA ASP A 465 6.42 -1.31 -21.23
C ASP A 465 7.18 0.02 -21.13
N ASN A 466 7.29 0.59 -19.92
CA ASN A 466 8.06 1.82 -19.70
C ASN A 466 9.56 1.62 -19.95
N TYR A 467 10.11 0.48 -19.54
CA TYR A 467 11.51 0.14 -19.82
C TYR A 467 11.77 0.04 -21.33
N CYS A 468 10.92 -0.66 -22.07
CA CYS A 468 11.08 -0.89 -23.50
C CYS A 468 10.70 0.30 -24.39
N LYS A 469 9.97 1.29 -23.86
CA LYS A 469 9.72 2.57 -24.54
C LYS A 469 10.95 3.46 -24.58
N ASN A 470 11.93 3.25 -23.70
CA ASN A 470 13.19 3.98 -23.77
C ASN A 470 14.01 3.49 -24.98
N GLU A 471 14.30 4.37 -25.93
CA GLU A 471 15.13 4.08 -27.11
C GLU A 471 16.47 3.44 -26.75
N GLU A 472 17.05 3.78 -25.58
CA GLU A 472 18.30 3.21 -25.07
C GLU A 472 18.19 1.73 -24.67
N HIS A 473 16.98 1.19 -24.55
CA HIS A 473 16.69 -0.17 -24.09
C HIS A 473 15.96 -1.03 -25.14
N VAL A 474 15.64 -0.46 -26.31
CA VAL A 474 14.91 -1.16 -27.38
C VAL A 474 15.64 -2.42 -27.84
N ASP A 475 16.96 -2.36 -28.00
CA ASP A 475 17.77 -3.53 -28.39
C ASP A 475 17.68 -4.67 -27.36
N GLU A 476 17.70 -4.35 -26.06
CA GLU A 476 17.54 -5.36 -24.99
C GLU A 476 16.15 -5.99 -25.02
N CYS A 477 15.12 -5.19 -25.26
CA CYS A 477 13.74 -5.67 -25.36
C CYS A 477 13.52 -6.55 -26.61
N ILE A 478 14.13 -6.21 -27.74
CA ILE A 478 14.11 -7.05 -28.95
C ILE A 478 14.82 -8.38 -28.68
N GLU A 479 15.99 -8.35 -28.04
CA GLU A 479 16.73 -9.57 -27.69
C GLU A 479 15.99 -10.45 -26.69
N PHE A 480 15.31 -9.83 -25.73
CA PHE A 480 14.39 -10.51 -24.83
C PHE A 480 13.26 -11.17 -25.62
N GLY A 481 12.59 -10.45 -26.53
CA GLY A 481 11.52 -10.99 -27.37
C GLY A 481 11.94 -12.19 -28.20
N VAL A 482 13.15 -12.19 -28.75
CA VAL A 482 13.72 -13.35 -29.46
C VAL A 482 13.99 -14.52 -28.52
N ARG A 483 14.58 -14.25 -27.36
CA ARG A 483 14.90 -15.29 -26.36
C ARG A 483 13.64 -15.95 -25.81
N ALA A 484 12.63 -15.14 -25.50
CA ALA A 484 11.30 -15.56 -25.06
C ALA A 484 10.53 -16.30 -26.16
N GLY A 485 10.90 -16.10 -27.44
CA GLY A 485 10.21 -16.69 -28.58
C GLY A 485 8.98 -15.89 -29.04
N PHE A 486 8.84 -14.65 -28.58
CA PHE A 486 7.78 -13.72 -29.00
C PHE A 486 8.07 -13.07 -30.36
N ILE A 487 9.34 -13.00 -30.77
CA ILE A 487 9.77 -12.38 -32.03
C ILE A 487 10.72 -13.34 -32.76
N SER A 488 10.59 -13.48 -34.08
CA SER A 488 11.51 -14.27 -34.89
C SER A 488 12.87 -13.55 -35.07
N PRO A 489 13.99 -14.25 -35.33
CA PRO A 489 15.26 -13.60 -35.65
C PRO A 489 15.15 -12.62 -36.82
N GLU A 490 14.35 -12.95 -37.84
CA GLU A 490 14.12 -12.12 -39.01
C GLU A 490 13.36 -10.83 -38.66
N ASP A 491 12.30 -10.93 -37.85
CA ASP A 491 11.54 -9.76 -37.38
C ASP A 491 12.38 -8.91 -36.41
N ALA A 492 13.29 -9.52 -35.64
CA ALA A 492 14.20 -8.82 -34.75
C ALA A 492 15.27 -8.02 -35.51
N GLU A 493 15.82 -8.55 -36.62
CA GLU A 493 16.72 -7.77 -37.48
C GLU A 493 16.00 -6.56 -38.08
N MET A 494 14.72 -6.73 -38.44
CA MET A 494 13.89 -5.64 -38.92
C MET A 494 13.63 -4.59 -37.82
N ALA A 495 13.26 -5.02 -36.61
CA ALA A 495 13.05 -4.12 -35.48
C ALA A 495 14.31 -3.32 -35.12
N LYS A 496 15.49 -3.97 -35.12
CA LYS A 496 16.79 -3.31 -34.87
C LYS A 496 17.16 -2.32 -35.97
N LYS A 497 16.93 -2.67 -37.24
CA LYS A 497 17.25 -1.82 -38.39
C LYS A 497 16.49 -0.50 -38.37
N PHE A 498 15.28 -0.50 -37.82
CA PHE A 498 14.38 0.64 -37.87
C PHE A 498 14.13 1.26 -36.48
N GLY A 499 14.76 0.77 -35.42
CA GLY A 499 14.62 1.30 -34.05
C GLY A 499 13.18 1.17 -33.51
N ILE A 500 12.46 0.13 -33.93
CA ILE A 500 11.01 0.00 -33.71
C ILE A 500 10.74 -0.72 -32.39
N SER A 501 10.08 -0.05 -31.46
CA SER A 501 9.56 -0.63 -30.22
C SER A 501 8.06 -0.98 -30.30
N SER A 502 7.31 -0.37 -31.21
CA SER A 502 5.89 -0.65 -31.48
C SER A 502 5.51 -0.35 -32.94
N GLY A 503 4.47 -1.02 -33.45
CA GLY A 503 3.93 -0.77 -34.79
C GLY A 503 2.96 0.41 -34.85
N PRO A 504 2.37 0.70 -36.03
CA PRO A 504 1.41 1.79 -36.18
C PRO A 504 0.21 1.63 -35.23
N GLY A 505 -0.14 2.70 -34.52
CA GLY A 505 -1.20 2.65 -33.50
C GLY A 505 -0.83 1.84 -32.25
N ASP A 506 0.46 1.75 -31.93
CA ASP A 506 1.02 1.02 -30.78
C ASP A 506 0.78 -0.49 -30.77
N CYS A 507 0.46 -1.08 -31.92
CA CYS A 507 0.30 -2.53 -32.04
C CYS A 507 1.62 -3.26 -31.70
N LYS A 508 1.52 -4.36 -30.94
CA LYS A 508 2.68 -5.07 -30.36
C LYS A 508 3.01 -6.39 -31.05
N SER A 509 2.15 -6.87 -31.95
CA SER A 509 2.37 -8.10 -32.72
C SER A 509 2.03 -7.92 -34.19
N LYS A 510 2.58 -8.78 -35.05
CA LYS A 510 2.26 -8.80 -36.48
C LYS A 510 0.76 -8.91 -36.74
N THR A 511 0.05 -9.76 -35.97
CA THR A 511 -1.40 -9.94 -36.10
C THR A 511 -2.15 -8.69 -35.71
N GLU A 512 -1.79 -8.07 -34.58
CA GLU A 512 -2.41 -6.82 -34.12
C GLU A 512 -2.17 -5.68 -35.10
N CYS A 513 -0.95 -5.54 -35.62
CA CYS A 513 -0.62 -4.54 -36.62
C CYS A 513 -1.34 -4.78 -37.96
N GLN A 514 -1.49 -6.03 -38.36
CA GLN A 514 -2.29 -6.39 -39.53
C GLN A 514 -3.76 -6.02 -39.32
N SER A 515 -4.35 -6.41 -38.19
CA SER A 515 -5.74 -6.05 -37.85
C SER A 515 -5.93 -4.53 -37.81
N PHE A 516 -5.02 -3.80 -37.15
CA PHE A 516 -5.04 -2.34 -37.08
C PHE A 516 -4.97 -1.72 -38.48
N CYS A 517 -4.01 -2.13 -39.32
CA CYS A 517 -3.80 -1.56 -40.65
C CYS A 517 -4.78 -2.04 -41.73
N THR A 518 -5.54 -3.11 -41.49
CA THR A 518 -6.60 -3.55 -42.42
C THR A 518 -7.84 -2.65 -42.37
N LEU A 519 -8.02 -1.89 -41.30
CA LEU A 519 -9.10 -0.91 -41.18
C LEU A 519 -8.80 0.32 -42.05
N SER A 520 -9.77 0.72 -42.89
CA SER A 520 -9.64 1.84 -43.83
C SER A 520 -9.25 3.15 -43.15
N GLU A 521 -9.78 3.40 -41.97
CA GLU A 521 -9.52 4.58 -41.13
C GLU A 521 -8.08 4.65 -40.61
N ASN A 522 -7.39 3.51 -40.52
CA ASN A 522 -6.02 3.43 -39.99
C ASN A 522 -4.96 3.38 -41.08
N GLN A 523 -5.34 3.28 -42.36
CA GLN A 523 -4.40 3.18 -43.47
C GLN A 523 -3.45 4.38 -43.55
N GLN A 524 -3.93 5.59 -43.22
CA GLN A 524 -3.09 6.78 -43.19
C GLN A 524 -2.05 6.72 -42.06
N THR A 525 -2.46 6.27 -40.86
CA THR A 525 -1.55 6.07 -39.71
C THR A 525 -0.48 5.04 -40.04
N CYS A 526 -0.86 3.91 -40.63
CA CYS A 526 0.08 2.88 -41.07
C CYS A 526 1.02 3.38 -42.18
N SER A 527 0.50 4.16 -43.13
CA SER A 527 1.29 4.74 -44.21
C SER A 527 2.29 5.79 -43.71
N ASN A 528 1.90 6.61 -42.74
CA ASN A 528 2.76 7.62 -42.13
C ASN A 528 3.86 6.94 -41.30
N TRP A 529 3.48 5.97 -40.46
CA TRP A 529 4.42 5.20 -39.66
C TRP A 529 5.45 4.46 -40.53
N ALA A 530 5.03 3.85 -41.64
CA ALA A 530 5.95 3.16 -42.56
C ALA A 530 6.95 4.12 -43.23
N LYS A 531 6.52 5.37 -43.50
CA LYS A 531 7.40 6.43 -44.04
C LYS A 531 8.37 6.94 -42.99
N GLU A 532 7.90 7.19 -41.77
CA GLU A 532 8.72 7.66 -40.64
C GLU A 532 9.85 6.67 -40.33
N HIS A 533 9.57 5.37 -40.45
CA HIS A 533 10.54 4.31 -40.19
C HIS A 533 11.26 3.82 -41.45
N GLY A 534 11.17 4.52 -42.59
CA GLY A 534 11.96 4.21 -43.78
C GLY A 534 11.70 2.82 -44.40
N MET A 535 10.53 2.22 -44.12
CA MET A 535 10.08 0.97 -44.76
C MET A 535 9.49 1.19 -46.15
N ASP A 536 9.32 2.44 -46.56
CA ASP A 536 8.99 2.83 -47.92
C ASP A 536 10.25 2.71 -48.81
N THR A 537 10.68 1.48 -49.12
CA THR A 537 11.83 1.26 -50.01
C THR A 537 11.45 1.51 -51.46
N GLY A 538 11.42 2.78 -51.85
CA GLY A 538 11.75 3.19 -53.21
C GLY A 538 13.22 2.87 -53.48
N GLY A 539 13.49 1.93 -54.39
CA GLY A 539 14.85 1.56 -54.79
C GLY A 539 15.61 2.72 -55.48
N PRO A 540 16.95 2.62 -55.59
CA PRO A 540 17.80 3.71 -56.03
C PRO A 540 17.91 3.73 -57.55
N ASP A 541 16.90 4.28 -58.22
CA ASP A 541 17.04 4.86 -59.56
C ASP A 541 15.97 5.94 -59.70
N GLY A 542 16.40 7.19 -59.56
CA GLY A 542 15.51 8.35 -59.61
C GLY A 542 14.96 8.59 -61.01
N ALA A 543 13.63 8.69 -61.12
CA ALA A 543 12.93 9.56 -62.06
C ALA A 543 11.47 9.73 -61.63
N ASP A 544 11.08 10.99 -61.48
CA ASP A 544 9.72 11.54 -61.48
C ASP A 544 8.73 11.20 -60.33
N GLY A 545 8.44 12.26 -59.55
CA GLY A 545 7.10 12.76 -59.25
C GLY A 545 6.02 11.76 -58.83
N GLY A 546 5.51 11.92 -57.60
CA GLY A 546 4.44 11.12 -57.02
C GLY A 546 3.35 10.69 -58.00
N ALA A 547 3.22 9.38 -58.18
CA ALA A 547 2.06 8.78 -58.80
C ALA A 547 1.14 8.28 -57.68
N GLY A 548 0.12 9.09 -57.38
CA GLY A 548 -1.12 8.51 -56.85
C GLY A 548 -1.59 7.42 -57.82
N PHE A 549 -2.26 6.40 -57.29
CA PHE A 549 -2.90 5.34 -58.07
C PHE A 549 -3.50 5.90 -59.36
N SER A 550 -3.13 5.31 -60.51
CA SER A 550 -3.58 5.72 -61.83
C SER A 550 -3.93 4.45 -62.61
N GLY A 551 -5.22 4.17 -62.78
CA GLY A 551 -5.74 3.04 -63.56
C GLY A 551 -5.91 3.37 -65.05
N PRO A 552 -6.61 2.50 -65.81
CA PRO A 552 -6.80 2.66 -67.25
C PRO A 552 -7.32 4.07 -67.60
N GLY A 553 -6.71 4.71 -68.58
CA GLY A 553 -7.08 6.08 -68.96
C GLY A 553 -6.67 7.19 -68.00
N GLY A 554 -5.88 6.90 -66.96
CA GLY A 554 -5.41 7.90 -66.00
C GLY A 554 -6.33 8.14 -64.81
N CYS A 555 -7.31 7.25 -64.57
CA CYS A 555 -8.27 7.36 -63.47
C CYS A 555 -7.59 7.20 -62.11
N LYS A 556 -7.95 8.01 -61.10
CA LYS A 556 -7.22 8.05 -59.82
C LYS A 556 -7.90 7.37 -58.63
N ASN A 557 -9.10 6.85 -58.84
CA ASN A 557 -9.88 6.14 -57.82
C ASN A 557 -10.85 5.16 -58.48
N LYS A 558 -11.49 4.31 -57.67
CA LYS A 558 -12.38 3.24 -58.13
C LYS A 558 -13.55 3.78 -58.97
N GLU A 559 -14.14 4.89 -58.54
CA GLU A 559 -15.29 5.51 -59.21
C GLU A 559 -14.89 6.04 -60.59
N GLU A 560 -13.78 6.76 -60.71
CA GLU A 560 -13.23 7.24 -61.99
C GLU A 560 -12.87 6.09 -62.93
N CYS A 561 -12.23 5.04 -62.40
CA CYS A 561 -11.85 3.87 -63.20
C CYS A 561 -13.08 3.08 -63.68
N THR A 562 -14.12 3.03 -62.85
CA THR A 562 -15.40 2.41 -63.22
C THR A 562 -16.07 3.20 -64.34
N VAL A 563 -16.11 4.53 -64.24
CA VAL A 563 -16.66 5.39 -65.30
C VAL A 563 -15.85 5.27 -66.59
N TYR A 564 -14.52 5.33 -66.49
CA TYR A 564 -13.63 5.22 -67.65
C TYR A 564 -13.77 3.87 -68.36
N CYS A 565 -13.69 2.76 -67.63
CA CYS A 565 -13.80 1.43 -68.23
C CYS A 565 -15.21 1.06 -68.69
N THR A 566 -16.25 1.66 -68.09
CA THR A 566 -17.63 1.54 -68.62
C THR A 566 -17.76 2.23 -69.97
N ALA A 567 -17.08 3.35 -70.19
CA ALA A 567 -17.09 4.10 -71.44
C ALA A 567 -16.08 3.58 -72.48
N ASN A 568 -15.04 2.85 -72.06
CA ASN A 568 -13.93 2.41 -72.89
C ASN A 568 -13.71 0.89 -72.77
N GLN A 569 -14.76 0.11 -73.01
CA GLN A 569 -14.73 -1.37 -72.88
C GLN A 569 -13.79 -2.06 -73.88
N GLU A 570 -13.42 -1.37 -74.96
CA GLU A 570 -12.47 -1.89 -75.95
C GLU A 570 -10.99 -1.59 -75.59
N ASP A 571 -10.74 -0.82 -74.53
CA ASP A 571 -9.39 -0.60 -74.00
C ASP A 571 -8.85 -1.90 -73.39
N GLU A 572 -7.64 -2.30 -73.77
CA GLU A 572 -7.08 -3.61 -73.39
C GLU A 572 -6.84 -3.74 -71.87
N GLU A 573 -6.60 -2.64 -71.15
CA GLU A 573 -6.48 -2.68 -69.69
C GLU A 573 -7.85 -2.79 -69.03
N CYS A 574 -8.87 -2.10 -69.56
CA CYS A 574 -10.25 -2.27 -69.13
C CYS A 574 -10.79 -3.67 -69.45
N LYS A 575 -10.46 -4.26 -70.59
CA LYS A 575 -10.80 -5.66 -70.92
C LYS A 575 -10.22 -6.60 -69.89
N LYS A 576 -8.95 -6.42 -69.53
CA LYS A 576 -8.28 -7.23 -68.51
C LYS A 576 -8.93 -7.07 -67.14
N MET A 577 -9.25 -5.85 -66.73
CA MET A 577 -9.99 -5.59 -65.48
C MET A 577 -11.40 -6.19 -65.47
N ILE A 578 -12.14 -6.10 -66.59
CA ILE A 578 -13.48 -6.70 -66.73
C ILE A 578 -13.39 -8.23 -66.74
N GLN A 579 -12.31 -8.80 -67.28
CA GLN A 579 -12.10 -10.24 -67.31
C GLN A 579 -11.68 -10.79 -65.93
N ASP A 580 -10.90 -10.02 -65.16
CA ASP A 580 -10.42 -10.38 -63.83
C ASP A 580 -11.45 -10.10 -62.71
N TYR A 581 -12.35 -9.11 -62.88
CA TYR A 581 -13.28 -8.63 -61.84
C TYR A 581 -14.75 -8.47 -62.27
N GLY A 582 -15.10 -8.63 -63.55
CA GLY A 582 -16.43 -8.35 -64.12
C GLY A 582 -17.47 -9.46 -63.98
N GLY A 583 -17.71 -9.95 -62.76
CA GLY A 583 -18.81 -10.87 -62.45
C GLY A 583 -19.99 -10.17 -61.77
N GLN A 584 -21.03 -9.87 -62.56
CA GLN A 584 -22.40 -9.43 -62.21
C GLN A 584 -22.56 -8.01 -61.60
N GLY A 585 -23.17 -7.13 -62.41
CA GLY A 585 -23.40 -5.72 -62.09
C GLY A 585 -24.68 -5.40 -61.30
N GLU A 586 -24.67 -4.19 -60.73
CA GLU A 586 -25.84 -3.45 -60.25
C GLU A 586 -26.56 -2.74 -61.43
N PRO A 587 -27.79 -2.23 -61.23
CA PRO A 587 -27.89 -0.80 -60.93
C PRO A 587 -29.01 -0.42 -59.94
N GLY A 588 -28.76 0.65 -59.18
CA GLY A 588 -29.66 1.16 -58.14
C GLY A 588 -31.01 1.71 -58.63
N GLY A 589 -31.97 1.67 -57.70
CA GLY A 589 -33.26 2.35 -57.77
C GLY A 589 -33.97 2.24 -56.41
N GLN A 590 -34.36 3.39 -55.84
CA GLN A 590 -35.09 3.49 -54.57
C GLN A 590 -36.42 2.70 -54.59
N ALA A 591 -36.60 1.77 -53.65
CA ALA A 591 -37.92 1.26 -53.22
C ALA A 591 -37.83 0.72 -51.78
N GLY A 592 -38.92 0.89 -51.02
CA GLY A 592 -39.03 0.65 -49.57
C GLY A 592 -39.05 -0.83 -49.13
N PRO A 593 -39.54 -1.12 -47.90
CA PRO A 593 -39.08 -2.23 -47.08
C PRO A 593 -39.65 -3.58 -47.53
N GLY A 594 -38.76 -4.50 -47.92
CA GLY A 594 -39.10 -5.87 -48.26
C GLY A 594 -37.88 -6.61 -48.78
N GLY A 595 -37.05 -7.16 -47.89
CA GLY A 595 -35.92 -8.01 -48.25
C GLY A 595 -36.37 -9.32 -48.90
N ASP A 596 -35.52 -9.86 -49.78
CA ASP A 596 -35.74 -11.11 -50.51
C ASP A 596 -35.99 -12.29 -49.54
N GLN A 597 -37.12 -12.98 -49.73
CA GLN A 597 -37.57 -14.12 -48.92
C GLN A 597 -36.75 -15.39 -49.16
N SER A 598 -35.92 -15.43 -50.22
CA SER A 598 -35.12 -16.61 -50.58
C SER A 598 -33.95 -16.90 -49.61
N GLN A 599 -33.65 -15.97 -48.71
CA GLN A 599 -32.49 -16.03 -47.80
C GLN A 599 -32.89 -16.30 -46.33
N ILE A 600 -34.18 -16.52 -46.03
CA ILE A 600 -34.64 -16.76 -44.65
C ILE A 600 -34.18 -18.16 -44.21
N PRO A 601 -33.49 -18.29 -43.05
CA PRO A 601 -33.09 -19.60 -42.53
C PRO A 601 -34.28 -20.55 -42.36
N GLN A 602 -34.09 -21.83 -42.72
CA GLN A 602 -35.15 -22.83 -42.62
C GLN A 602 -35.73 -22.89 -41.20
N GLY A 603 -37.06 -22.84 -41.10
CA GLY A 603 -37.79 -22.85 -39.83
C GLY A 603 -38.47 -21.52 -39.48
N TYR A 604 -38.19 -20.44 -40.22
CA TYR A 604 -38.80 -19.13 -40.01
C TYR A 604 -39.53 -18.67 -41.25
N SER A 605 -40.70 -18.05 -41.08
CA SER A 605 -41.54 -17.61 -42.19
C SER A 605 -41.23 -16.18 -42.65
N SER A 606 -40.46 -15.43 -41.86
CA SER A 606 -40.01 -14.07 -42.19
C SER A 606 -38.70 -13.73 -41.47
N TRP A 607 -37.96 -12.77 -42.03
CA TRP A 607 -36.78 -12.17 -41.37
C TRP A 607 -37.11 -11.55 -40.01
N GLN A 608 -38.31 -10.99 -39.87
CA GLN A 608 -38.75 -10.38 -38.63
C GLN A 608 -38.97 -11.43 -37.53
N GLU A 609 -39.55 -12.59 -37.88
CA GLU A 609 -39.70 -13.72 -36.96
C GLU A 609 -38.33 -14.31 -36.55
N PHE A 610 -37.43 -14.48 -37.52
CA PHE A 610 -36.06 -14.94 -37.28
C PHE A 610 -35.30 -14.00 -36.34
N CYS A 611 -35.33 -12.70 -36.60
CA CYS A 611 -34.58 -11.70 -35.83
C CYS A 611 -35.16 -11.41 -34.45
N MET A 612 -36.47 -11.65 -34.23
CA MET A 612 -37.04 -11.64 -32.88
C MET A 612 -36.66 -12.90 -32.09
N ALA A 613 -36.50 -14.04 -32.76
CA ALA A 613 -36.12 -15.30 -32.11
C ALA A 613 -34.62 -15.42 -31.82
N GLN A 614 -33.76 -14.71 -32.56
CA GLN A 614 -32.30 -14.79 -32.48
C GLN A 614 -31.67 -13.40 -32.28
N VAL A 615 -32.00 -12.78 -31.14
CA VAL A 615 -31.47 -11.46 -30.78
C VAL A 615 -29.94 -11.54 -30.60
N GLY A 616 -29.20 -10.85 -31.48
CA GLY A 616 -27.73 -10.87 -31.51
C GLY A 616 -27.12 -11.53 -32.74
N ASP A 617 -27.92 -12.13 -33.63
CA ASP A 617 -27.41 -12.63 -34.92
C ASP A 617 -26.96 -11.45 -35.81
N PRO A 618 -25.71 -11.45 -36.33
CA PRO A 618 -25.14 -10.31 -37.06
C PRO A 618 -25.91 -9.95 -38.35
N ARG A 619 -26.78 -10.84 -38.86
CA ARG A 619 -27.65 -10.58 -40.02
C ARG A 619 -28.87 -9.71 -39.68
N CYS A 620 -29.18 -9.50 -38.41
CA CYS A 620 -30.35 -8.77 -37.94
C CYS A 620 -30.10 -7.29 -37.65
N SER A 621 -28.94 -6.77 -38.06
CA SER A 621 -28.49 -5.38 -37.82
C SER A 621 -29.45 -4.31 -38.32
N ALA A 622 -30.28 -4.60 -39.34
CA ALA A 622 -31.28 -3.67 -39.88
C ALA A 622 -32.63 -3.64 -39.12
N TYR A 623 -32.87 -4.54 -38.17
CA TYR A 623 -34.14 -4.64 -37.42
C TYR A 623 -34.03 -4.13 -35.97
N ASN A 624 -32.90 -3.52 -35.58
CA ASN A 624 -32.71 -2.94 -34.25
C ASN A 624 -33.33 -1.53 -34.16
N PRO A 625 -34.40 -1.27 -33.38
CA PRO A 625 -35.11 0.00 -33.44
C PRO A 625 -34.73 0.94 -32.29
N GLN A 626 -33.47 1.39 -32.16
CA GLN A 626 -33.14 2.57 -31.34
C GLN A 626 -31.89 3.33 -31.84
N ALA A 627 -32.09 4.36 -32.67
CA ALA A 627 -31.28 5.60 -32.71
C ALA A 627 -31.94 6.67 -33.62
N PRO A 628 -32.04 7.96 -33.20
CA PRO A 628 -32.35 9.08 -34.08
C PRO A 628 -31.06 9.79 -34.61
N PRO A 629 -31.15 10.66 -35.64
CA PRO A 629 -30.02 11.00 -36.49
C PRO A 629 -29.14 12.14 -35.97
N SER A 630 -27.87 12.09 -36.37
CA SER A 630 -26.79 13.04 -36.13
C SER A 630 -26.96 14.38 -36.85
N GLY A 631 -26.63 15.46 -36.13
CA GLY A 631 -26.37 16.81 -36.64
C GLY A 631 -25.28 17.48 -35.79
N ASP A 632 -24.37 18.16 -36.48
CA ASP A 632 -23.03 18.65 -36.11
C ASP A 632 -22.83 19.54 -34.86
N SER A 633 -21.54 19.60 -34.46
CA SER A 633 -20.82 20.54 -33.56
C SER A 633 -20.78 20.26 -32.03
N GLY A 634 -19.60 19.86 -31.52
CA GLY A 634 -19.28 19.82 -30.06
C GLY A 634 -18.73 21.16 -29.54
N PRO A 635 -17.96 21.26 -28.41
CA PRO A 635 -17.77 20.42 -27.20
C PRO A 635 -18.14 21.24 -25.90
N PRO A 636 -17.73 20.96 -24.62
CA PRO A 636 -16.99 19.85 -24.02
C PRO A 636 -17.66 19.22 -22.75
N GLN A 637 -16.90 18.30 -22.14
CA GLN A 637 -17.10 17.55 -20.91
C GLN A 637 -17.40 18.39 -19.66
N GLY A 638 -18.16 17.80 -18.72
CA GLY A 638 -18.29 18.24 -17.33
C GLY A 638 -19.73 18.59 -16.93
N ASP A 639 -20.19 17.92 -15.86
CA ASP A 639 -21.45 18.10 -15.12
C ASP A 639 -22.75 17.63 -15.80
N GLY A 640 -23.34 16.58 -15.23
CA GLY A 640 -24.60 15.97 -15.67
C GLY A 640 -25.76 16.96 -15.66
N GLY A 641 -26.15 17.41 -16.86
CA GLY A 641 -27.31 18.26 -17.07
C GLY A 641 -28.65 17.54 -16.81
N GLN A 642 -29.66 18.32 -16.41
CA GLN A 642 -31.02 17.92 -16.03
C GLN A 642 -31.85 17.16 -17.09
N SER A 643 -31.29 16.80 -18.24
CA SER A 643 -32.04 16.23 -19.36
C SER A 643 -32.25 14.70 -19.30
N GLN A 644 -31.87 14.03 -18.21
CA GLN A 644 -31.99 12.57 -18.08
C GLN A 644 -32.88 12.07 -16.91
N ILE A 645 -33.52 12.96 -16.12
CA ILE A 645 -34.35 12.54 -14.98
C ILE A 645 -35.67 11.90 -15.45
N PRO A 646 -36.10 10.76 -14.88
CA PRO A 646 -37.32 10.07 -15.33
C PRO A 646 -38.59 10.82 -14.89
N GLN A 647 -39.65 10.79 -15.72
CA GLN A 647 -40.87 11.54 -15.43
C GLN A 647 -41.50 11.09 -14.10
N GLY A 648 -41.67 12.05 -13.18
CA GLY A 648 -42.28 11.83 -11.87
C GLY A 648 -41.47 12.34 -10.67
N TYR A 649 -40.26 12.85 -10.89
CA TYR A 649 -39.33 13.22 -9.81
C TYR A 649 -38.66 14.58 -10.09
N SER A 650 -38.49 15.41 -9.05
CA SER A 650 -37.98 16.79 -9.16
C SER A 650 -36.45 16.90 -9.02
N SER A 651 -35.83 15.85 -8.50
CA SER A 651 -34.38 15.63 -8.46
C SER A 651 -34.06 14.14 -8.64
N TRP A 652 -32.84 13.81 -9.04
CA TRP A 652 -32.39 12.42 -9.07
C TRP A 652 -32.45 11.77 -7.68
N GLU A 653 -32.25 12.52 -6.58
CA GLU A 653 -32.40 11.98 -5.22
C GLU A 653 -33.80 11.48 -4.94
N GLU A 654 -34.81 12.25 -5.34
CA GLU A 654 -36.20 11.92 -5.12
C GLU A 654 -36.57 10.67 -5.93
N PHE A 655 -36.02 10.55 -7.14
CA PHE A 655 -36.16 9.38 -8.00
C PHE A 655 -35.50 8.13 -7.42
N CYS A 656 -34.25 8.25 -6.97
CA CYS A 656 -33.44 7.11 -6.52
C CYS A 656 -33.77 6.68 -5.09
N ARG A 657 -34.44 7.53 -4.30
CA ARG A 657 -35.03 7.15 -3.01
C ARG A 657 -36.34 6.36 -3.18
N ALA A 658 -37.04 6.53 -4.30
CA ALA A 658 -38.31 5.86 -4.60
C ALA A 658 -38.18 4.66 -5.57
N GLN A 659 -37.12 4.61 -6.38
CA GLN A 659 -36.75 3.54 -7.32
C GLN A 659 -35.22 3.30 -7.26
N PRO A 660 -34.70 2.70 -6.18
CA PRO A 660 -33.25 2.54 -5.96
C PRO A 660 -32.57 1.67 -7.03
N ASN A 661 -33.36 0.91 -7.78
CA ASN A 661 -32.92 -0.03 -8.79
C ASN A 661 -33.16 0.44 -10.24
N ASP A 662 -33.50 1.71 -10.49
CA ASP A 662 -33.53 2.23 -11.87
C ASP A 662 -32.10 2.53 -12.36
N SER A 663 -31.75 2.02 -13.54
CA SER A 663 -30.38 2.06 -14.08
C SER A 663 -29.86 3.47 -14.42
N ARG A 664 -30.65 4.53 -14.21
CA ARG A 664 -30.21 5.92 -14.38
C ARG A 664 -29.81 6.61 -13.05
N CYS A 665 -29.97 5.95 -11.90
CA CYS A 665 -29.82 6.52 -10.56
C CYS A 665 -28.41 6.55 -9.95
N THR A 666 -27.43 6.04 -10.67
CA THR A 666 -26.10 5.72 -10.15
C THR A 666 -25.23 6.94 -9.80
N ALA A 667 -25.69 8.17 -10.06
CA ALA A 667 -24.89 9.41 -9.94
C ALA A 667 -25.47 10.50 -9.02
N TYR A 668 -26.43 10.21 -8.12
CA TYR A 668 -27.00 11.21 -7.20
C TYR A 668 -27.14 10.66 -5.77
N LYS A 669 -26.46 11.29 -4.81
CA LYS A 669 -26.79 11.28 -3.37
C LYS A 669 -26.41 12.63 -2.72
N PRO A 670 -27.12 13.07 -1.65
CA PRO A 670 -27.08 14.45 -1.17
C PRO A 670 -25.95 14.67 -0.18
N GLN A 671 -25.29 15.80 -0.33
CA GLN A 671 -24.48 16.41 0.70
C GLN A 671 -25.39 17.17 1.69
N THR A 672 -25.59 16.58 2.86
CA THR A 672 -25.88 17.30 4.11
C THR A 672 -25.15 16.58 5.23
N SER A 673 -24.20 17.25 5.90
CA SER A 673 -23.78 16.85 7.26
C SER A 673 -24.96 17.06 8.23
N PRO A 674 -25.17 16.21 9.25
CA PRO A 674 -24.15 15.70 10.18
C PRO A 674 -24.12 14.17 10.35
N SER A 675 -23.13 13.73 11.15
CA SER A 675 -22.86 12.39 11.71
C SER A 675 -22.50 11.22 10.76
N GLY A 676 -21.48 10.46 11.17
CA GLY A 676 -21.16 9.12 10.65
C GLY A 676 -20.21 9.08 9.46
N GLY A 677 -19.08 8.37 9.61
CA GLY A 677 -18.05 8.20 8.60
C GLY A 677 -18.54 7.46 7.35
N GLY A 678 -18.42 8.12 6.20
CA GLY A 678 -18.58 7.51 4.88
C GLY A 678 -17.75 8.32 3.89
N GLY A 679 -16.51 7.88 3.66
CA GLY A 679 -15.52 8.63 2.90
C GLY A 679 -15.81 8.68 1.39
N ASP A 680 -16.10 9.88 0.88
CA ASP A 680 -15.93 10.20 -0.53
C ASP A 680 -14.42 10.13 -0.87
N GLN A 681 -14.05 9.22 -1.78
CA GLN A 681 -12.67 9.02 -2.22
C GLN A 681 -12.22 10.03 -3.30
N SER A 682 -13.10 10.91 -3.76
CA SER A 682 -12.71 11.93 -4.72
C SER A 682 -11.77 12.96 -4.09
N GLY A 683 -10.58 13.12 -4.69
CA GLY A 683 -9.58 14.11 -4.26
C GLY A 683 -8.46 13.62 -3.34
N ILE A 684 -8.34 12.31 -3.09
CA ILE A 684 -7.17 11.74 -2.40
C ILE A 684 -5.92 11.92 -3.28
N PRO A 685 -4.83 12.53 -2.78
CA PRO A 685 -3.59 12.68 -3.54
C PRO A 685 -3.01 11.33 -3.98
N GLN A 686 -2.46 11.27 -5.20
CA GLN A 686 -1.84 10.05 -5.73
C GLN A 686 -0.78 9.50 -4.77
N GLY A 687 -0.88 8.20 -4.48
CA GLY A 687 0.02 7.49 -3.58
C GLY A 687 -0.58 7.06 -2.24
N TYR A 688 -1.84 7.40 -1.96
CA TYR A 688 -2.55 7.01 -0.74
C TYR A 688 -3.89 6.37 -1.09
N SER A 689 -4.26 5.31 -0.38
CA SER A 689 -5.47 4.51 -0.61
C SER A 689 -6.69 5.06 0.14
N SER A 690 -6.48 5.94 1.12
CA SER A 690 -7.56 6.57 1.89
C SER A 690 -7.17 7.97 2.40
N TRP A 691 -8.16 8.79 2.75
CA TRP A 691 -7.94 10.05 3.46
C TRP A 691 -7.30 9.84 4.84
N SER A 692 -7.58 8.71 5.49
CA SER A 692 -6.93 8.32 6.75
C SER A 692 -5.44 8.10 6.55
N GLU A 693 -5.05 7.32 5.54
CA GLU A 693 -3.64 7.06 5.20
C GLU A 693 -2.93 8.36 4.77
N PHE A 694 -3.60 9.18 3.96
CA PHE A 694 -3.08 10.49 3.55
C PHE A 694 -2.86 11.43 4.74
N CYS A 695 -3.83 11.58 5.64
CA CYS A 695 -3.74 12.47 6.80
C CYS A 695 -2.85 11.92 7.92
N GLN A 696 -2.69 10.60 8.05
CA GLN A 696 -1.68 10.00 8.93
C GLN A 696 -0.26 10.27 8.44
N ALA A 697 -0.04 10.21 7.12
CA ALA A 697 1.26 10.51 6.52
C ALA A 697 1.54 12.02 6.40
N ASN A 698 0.52 12.87 6.37
CA ASN A 698 0.63 14.31 6.09
C ASN A 698 -0.23 15.15 7.05
N TYR A 699 -0.07 14.94 8.36
CA TYR A 699 -0.93 15.53 9.41
C TYR A 699 -0.98 17.07 9.42
N SER A 700 0.01 17.74 8.85
CA SER A 700 0.09 19.20 8.74
C SER A 700 -0.55 19.77 7.46
N ASP A 701 -1.07 18.92 6.56
CA ASP A 701 -1.76 19.38 5.35
C ASP A 701 -3.08 20.05 5.73
N SER A 702 -3.32 21.26 5.20
CA SER A 702 -4.45 22.10 5.56
C SER A 702 -5.82 21.46 5.28
N ARG A 703 -5.88 20.43 4.44
CA ARG A 703 -7.10 19.66 4.15
C ARG A 703 -7.48 18.68 5.26
N CYS A 704 -6.57 18.35 6.18
CA CYS A 704 -6.82 17.46 7.31
C CYS A 704 -7.41 18.21 8.54
N THR A 705 -8.01 19.39 8.35
CA THR A 705 -8.50 20.24 9.45
C THR A 705 -10.01 20.11 9.70
N GLN A 706 -10.37 19.45 10.80
CA GLN A 706 -11.61 19.66 11.59
C GLN A 706 -11.21 19.95 13.05
N PRO A 707 -12.04 20.69 13.82
CA PRO A 707 -11.57 21.47 14.96
C PRO A 707 -11.28 20.59 16.18
N GLN A 708 -10.00 20.37 16.46
CA GLN A 708 -9.52 19.97 17.78
C GLN A 708 -9.76 21.14 18.75
N GLN A 709 -10.87 21.12 19.48
CA GLN A 709 -10.97 21.78 20.77
C GLN A 709 -11.03 20.70 21.85
N TYR A 710 -9.87 20.17 22.28
CA TYR A 710 -9.70 19.65 23.64
C TYR A 710 -8.23 19.80 24.07
N PRO A 711 -7.95 20.46 25.20
CA PRO A 711 -6.62 20.60 25.77
C PRO A 711 -6.20 19.33 26.52
N LEU A 712 -4.91 18.99 26.44
CA LEU A 712 -3.99 18.41 27.44
C LEU A 712 -4.43 17.37 28.52
N LEU A 713 -5.69 17.00 28.68
CA LEU A 713 -6.19 16.06 29.70
C LEU A 713 -6.16 14.59 29.27
N LEU A 714 -6.00 14.33 27.97
CA LEU A 714 -5.86 12.96 27.44
C LEU A 714 -4.46 12.36 27.68
N GLN A 715 -3.54 13.09 28.32
CA GLN A 715 -2.29 12.53 28.84
C GLN A 715 -2.41 12.03 30.28
N TYR A 716 -3.57 12.19 30.92
CA TYR A 716 -3.89 11.52 32.19
C TYR A 716 -4.51 10.14 31.90
N GLN A 717 -3.72 9.08 32.10
CA GLN A 717 -4.15 7.67 32.03
C GLN A 717 -5.52 7.38 32.72
N PRO A 718 -5.87 8.00 33.88
CA PRO A 718 -7.14 7.73 34.55
C PRO A 718 -8.41 8.05 33.75
N PHE A 719 -8.34 8.99 32.80
CA PHE A 719 -9.49 9.40 31.99
C PHE A 719 -9.66 8.55 30.73
N ALA A 720 -8.55 8.12 30.12
CA ALA A 720 -8.56 7.27 28.94
C ALA A 720 -9.25 5.93 29.22
N ALA A 721 -9.09 5.41 30.42
CA ALA A 721 -9.64 4.13 30.78
C ALA A 721 -11.07 4.17 31.33
N ILE A 722 -11.54 5.28 31.92
CA ILE A 722 -12.99 5.46 32.16
C ILE A 722 -13.74 5.53 30.82
N LEU A 723 -13.13 6.09 29.78
CA LEU A 723 -13.67 6.08 28.43
C LEU A 723 -13.55 4.68 27.78
N ASN A 724 -12.39 4.02 27.80
CA ASN A 724 -12.26 2.65 27.28
C ASN A 724 -13.21 1.65 27.98
N PHE A 725 -13.42 1.86 29.28
CA PHE A 725 -14.35 1.11 30.12
C PHE A 725 -15.82 1.32 29.75
N LEU A 726 -16.24 2.56 29.49
CA LEU A 726 -17.62 2.87 29.10
C LEU A 726 -17.93 2.51 27.64
N PHE A 727 -16.91 2.27 26.81
CA PHE A 727 -17.05 2.09 25.36
C PHE A 727 -16.49 0.79 24.81
N GLY A 728 -16.02 -0.14 25.64
CA GLY A 728 -15.46 -1.41 25.19
C GLY A 728 -14.39 -1.26 24.11
N ARG A 729 -13.46 -0.30 24.28
CA ARG A 729 -12.32 -0.07 23.37
C ARG A 729 -10.97 -0.33 24.00
#